data_AF-A0A927RWQ0-F1
#
_entry.id   AF-A0A927RWQ0-F1
#
_cell.length_a   1.000
_cell.length_b   1.000
_cell.length_c   1.000
_cell.angle_alpha   90.00
_cell.angle_beta   90.00
_cell.angle_gamma   90.00
#
_symmetry.space_group_name_H-M   'P 1'
#
loop_
_entity.id
_entity.type
_entity.pdbx_description
1 polymer ?
#
loop_
_entity_poly.entity_id
_entity_poly.type
_entity_poly.pdbx_seq_one_letter_code
_entity_poly.pdbx_strand_id
1 'polypeptide(L)'
;MHENTFLLDFRIDWGYQYLYSRRHYHPEYLWHGNLACEGGEILESYKLDYPVVWYGPGLSAIETPLDKPEWESRTKRGIAGARFVARVTEDAVFTLTTVSGTFTFTAKDVLEKGRIEFPVGPKYLQCGVIVTRTNFYWFRPEPKADAVLFNEDQLGLPMHIWGRTRLAYLAPGEKVAMKLSVPASQADYSETLMHLIAMAAPEYKIPETPVDEYIPMELFCDGKSVLKFRHFYRKHDAVIQILDDVWRRFQIEPGEHVIELQNHHEWANLAISRISFTQKEKTHAQLSIPEWALRGEKVTGAVFAARDGQITVTTPAGDITVDCVVGWNNFPVRIEEPGVASFSTAAGSATIEILDFEEEAIPVKVGYDMTQIAHDDTGEMDWLLNYTHRTRLGNYVLFRSFTGPVPDELNEKWGRYCEENGLYVSASEYFMSGALVKGAGSMFHDCGRHEYSGMVYAHDPKPHMTCDDMKKATEAYQEYMKQEIDLVHTVSPSVAFGDASGAIRHAFISGADFIRAETMVGHTMVLLSQARPAAEALGKGTWGVHIAIQHSKEPYYETHLGEYFLSVMQPWMMGAETIYEEDSLFGMWSEERMCWDDALTKGKRDMTRNFFRFAKTHPRKGKNVRNIAFLEGRYAAPFNGFICDVEQDPHYSVWGAFGCNNPEWGHGQPEKCRQLLDVLMPGASTHPLRQKFDKRRFYFAGTPYGDFDCLPVEAKQDYVNQYDLLLNLGWNTMIEEDYTKLTDYVKNGGTLLTGIPQFSTHTRREFLKDMKDLALWKGGDLSDLCGIRVNGAGVKYCGQWNALNKETVPAPVLSALPSDSPDEDGDALLADVTLAGAEIVAWDAVTGKPMLVRNKVGKGWVYTFTLWAYPGHEDFQNFCAAWIADLAQKAQPAVHVDDPSGEVFWTRWIDGEDTIVMLLNTDWTKRGNEKPVTLCTPDAAYPVSVREREAQIIRIKKDGLETETVTL
;
A
#
# COMPACT_ATOMS: atom_id res chain seq x y z
N MET A 1 30.72 -43.65 22.33
CA MET A 1 29.91 -42.47 22.70
C MET A 1 28.83 -42.38 21.65
N HIS A 2 27.58 -42.67 22.00
CA HIS A 2 26.46 -42.52 21.07
C HIS A 2 26.25 -41.01 20.89
N GLU A 3 26.56 -40.49 19.71
CA GLU A 3 26.16 -39.12 19.37
C GLU A 3 24.63 -39.05 19.44
N ASN A 4 24.11 -38.12 20.25
CA ASN A 4 22.67 -37.89 20.40
C ASN A 4 22.12 -37.39 19.06
N THR A 5 21.58 -38.31 18.26
CA THR A 5 20.88 -37.97 17.01
C THR A 5 19.39 -37.80 17.28
N PHE A 6 18.74 -36.90 16.54
CA PHE A 6 17.30 -36.64 16.62
C PHE A 6 16.69 -36.50 15.21
N LEU A 7 15.36 -36.52 15.12
CA LEU A 7 14.64 -36.27 13.87
C LEU A 7 14.40 -34.78 13.70
N LEU A 8 14.82 -34.23 12.56
CA LEU A 8 14.57 -32.86 12.15
C LEU A 8 13.67 -32.87 10.91
N ASP A 9 12.56 -32.15 10.98
CA ASP A 9 11.59 -31.99 9.90
C ASP A 9 11.50 -30.51 9.53
N PHE A 10 11.75 -30.19 8.27
CA PHE A 10 11.79 -28.82 7.79
C PHE A 10 11.48 -28.76 6.31
N ARG A 11 11.04 -27.59 5.86
CA ARG A 11 10.87 -27.26 4.44
C ARG A 11 11.80 -26.14 4.03
N ILE A 12 12.09 -26.10 2.74
CA ILE A 12 12.83 -25.06 2.05
C ILE A 12 11.90 -24.50 0.98
N ASP A 13 11.45 -23.26 1.14
CA ASP A 13 10.68 -22.52 0.14
C ASP A 13 11.61 -21.60 -0.65
N TRP A 14 11.36 -21.42 -1.94
CA TRP A 14 12.11 -20.49 -2.78
C TRP A 14 11.23 -19.75 -3.78
N GLY A 15 11.63 -18.53 -4.10
CA GLY A 15 10.92 -17.63 -5.01
C GLY A 15 10.34 -16.42 -4.30
N TYR A 16 9.38 -15.78 -4.96
CA TYR A 16 8.68 -14.58 -4.52
C TYR A 16 7.51 -14.29 -5.45
N GLN A 17 6.56 -13.49 -4.97
CA GLN A 17 5.44 -13.00 -5.72
C GLN A 17 5.20 -11.54 -5.30
N TYR A 18 5.23 -10.62 -6.26
CA TYR A 18 4.56 -9.32 -6.08
C TYR A 18 3.16 -9.52 -6.61
N LEU A 19 2.15 -9.19 -5.82
CA LEU A 19 0.79 -9.23 -6.31
C LEU A 19 0.59 -8.07 -7.26
N TYR A 20 -0.42 -8.19 -8.12
CA TYR A 20 -0.75 -7.14 -9.07
C TYR A 20 0.34 -6.82 -10.11
N SER A 21 1.43 -7.60 -10.18
CA SER A 21 2.39 -7.54 -11.30
C SER A 21 2.22 -8.72 -12.23
N ARG A 22 2.54 -8.58 -13.53
CA ARG A 22 2.42 -9.67 -14.52
C ARG A 22 3.69 -10.51 -14.67
N ARG A 23 3.57 -11.82 -14.96
CA ARG A 23 4.70 -12.77 -14.91
C ARG A 23 5.79 -12.44 -15.89
N HIS A 24 5.41 -11.91 -17.05
CA HIS A 24 6.33 -11.57 -18.12
C HIS A 24 7.32 -10.47 -17.71
N TYR A 25 7.00 -9.63 -16.71
CA TYR A 25 7.90 -8.63 -16.14
C TYR A 25 8.71 -9.11 -14.94
N HIS A 26 8.90 -10.41 -14.76
CA HIS A 26 9.74 -10.91 -13.67
C HIS A 26 10.89 -11.76 -14.23
N PRO A 27 12.08 -11.73 -13.60
CA PRO A 27 13.12 -12.67 -13.91
C PRO A 27 12.66 -14.09 -13.60
N GLU A 28 13.19 -15.02 -14.38
CA GLU A 28 13.05 -16.44 -14.13
C GLU A 28 14.22 -16.93 -13.29
N TYR A 29 13.92 -17.75 -12.28
CA TYR A 29 14.91 -18.40 -11.42
C TYR A 29 14.85 -19.91 -11.63
N LEU A 30 16.03 -20.51 -11.72
CA LEU A 30 16.22 -21.95 -11.86
C LEU A 30 16.70 -22.54 -10.53
N TRP A 31 15.93 -23.48 -10.00
CA TRP A 31 16.15 -24.06 -8.68
C TRP A 31 16.52 -25.54 -8.75
N HIS A 32 16.79 -26.08 -9.94
CA HIS A 32 17.32 -27.44 -10.11
C HIS A 32 18.51 -27.63 -9.18
N GLY A 33 18.49 -28.70 -8.39
CA GLY A 33 19.41 -28.79 -7.26
C GLY A 33 19.30 -30.06 -6.43
N ASN A 34 20.09 -30.08 -5.37
CA ASN A 34 20.11 -31.14 -4.37
C ASN A 34 20.39 -30.60 -2.96
N LEU A 35 20.07 -31.41 -1.96
CA LEU A 35 20.42 -31.17 -0.56
C LEU A 35 21.37 -32.26 -0.04
N ALA A 36 22.55 -31.87 0.40
CA ALA A 36 23.50 -32.74 1.08
C ALA A 36 23.45 -32.53 2.60
N CYS A 37 23.71 -33.58 3.38
CA CYS A 37 23.78 -33.54 4.83
C CYS A 37 25.10 -34.19 5.31
N GLU A 38 25.90 -33.44 6.07
CA GLU A 38 27.09 -33.93 6.76
C GLU A 38 26.77 -34.02 8.27
N GLY A 39 27.13 -35.13 8.93
CA GLY A 39 26.74 -35.34 10.34
C GLY A 39 25.31 -35.87 10.55
N GLY A 40 24.71 -36.47 9.53
CA GLY A 40 23.37 -37.08 9.59
C GLY A 40 22.96 -37.79 8.31
N GLU A 41 21.69 -38.19 8.23
CA GLU A 41 21.07 -38.90 7.11
C GLU A 41 19.71 -38.28 6.76
N ILE A 42 19.47 -37.97 5.48
CA ILE A 42 18.15 -37.57 4.98
C ILE A 42 17.32 -38.83 4.78
N LEU A 43 16.20 -38.95 5.50
CA LEU A 43 15.33 -40.12 5.50
C LEU A 43 14.21 -39.99 4.45
N GLU A 44 13.64 -38.79 4.33
CA GLU A 44 12.52 -38.51 3.44
C GLU A 44 12.75 -37.19 2.71
N SER A 45 12.27 -37.10 1.48
CA SER A 45 12.40 -35.92 0.62
C SER A 45 11.15 -35.76 -0.24
N TYR A 46 10.63 -34.55 -0.31
CA TYR A 46 9.43 -34.22 -1.06
C TYR A 46 9.63 -32.94 -1.85
N LYS A 47 9.17 -32.91 -3.09
CA LYS A 47 9.02 -31.68 -3.87
C LYS A 47 7.72 -30.99 -3.48
N LEU A 48 7.74 -29.67 -3.34
CA LEU A 48 6.59 -28.83 -3.03
C LEU A 48 6.22 -27.97 -4.25
N ASP A 49 5.05 -28.24 -4.82
CA ASP A 49 4.46 -27.43 -5.88
C ASP A 49 3.24 -26.67 -5.33
N TYR A 50 3.35 -25.34 -5.23
CA TYR A 50 2.25 -24.49 -4.75
C TYR A 50 1.27 -24.18 -5.88
N PRO A 51 -0.04 -24.36 -5.68
CA PRO A 51 -1.05 -23.93 -6.64
C PRO A 51 -0.91 -22.45 -6.97
N VAL A 52 -1.08 -22.11 -8.25
CA VAL A 52 -1.06 -20.72 -8.70
C VAL A 52 -2.36 -20.05 -8.32
N VAL A 53 -2.27 -19.08 -7.42
CA VAL A 53 -3.36 -18.16 -7.10
C VAL A 53 -2.90 -16.75 -7.39
N TRP A 54 -3.80 -15.95 -8.01
CA TRP A 54 -3.49 -14.58 -8.40
C TRP A 54 -3.16 -13.70 -7.19
N TYR A 55 -3.90 -13.90 -6.10
CA TYR A 55 -3.80 -13.18 -4.82
C TYR A 55 -2.73 -13.71 -3.86
N GLY A 56 -1.75 -14.48 -4.35
CA GLY A 56 -0.62 -14.96 -3.55
C GLY A 56 -0.72 -16.43 -3.15
N PRO A 57 0.30 -16.97 -2.46
CA PRO A 57 0.43 -18.40 -2.15
C PRO A 57 -0.52 -18.88 -1.03
N GLY A 58 -1.83 -18.69 -1.19
CA GLY A 58 -2.82 -18.98 -0.13
C GLY A 58 -3.17 -20.47 0.07
N LEU A 59 -2.69 -21.36 -0.79
CA LEU A 59 -3.01 -22.79 -0.80
C LEU A 59 -1.80 -23.64 -0.38
N SER A 60 -2.05 -24.78 0.27
CA SER A 60 -0.99 -25.72 0.61
C SER A 60 -0.32 -26.33 -0.63
N ALA A 61 0.96 -26.68 -0.50
CA ALA A 61 1.69 -27.36 -1.56
C ALA A 61 1.13 -28.76 -1.83
N ILE A 62 1.21 -29.17 -3.09
CA ILE A 62 1.13 -30.58 -3.46
C ILE A 62 2.51 -31.19 -3.18
N GLU A 63 2.58 -32.12 -2.22
CA GLU A 63 3.81 -32.83 -1.88
C GLU A 63 4.00 -34.06 -2.77
N THR A 64 5.12 -34.13 -3.49
CA THR A 64 5.49 -35.30 -4.32
C THR A 64 6.75 -35.95 -3.76
N PRO A 65 6.72 -37.22 -3.31
CA PRO A 65 7.91 -37.91 -2.81
C PRO A 65 9.03 -37.96 -3.85
N LEU A 66 10.28 -37.88 -3.38
CA LEU A 66 11.48 -37.98 -4.20
C LEU A 66 12.32 -39.19 -3.77
N ASP A 67 12.84 -39.95 -4.72
CA ASP A 67 13.72 -41.10 -4.46
C ASP A 67 15.07 -40.70 -3.84
N LYS A 68 15.48 -39.45 -4.08
CA LYS A 68 16.71 -38.82 -3.61
C LYS A 68 16.43 -37.36 -3.28
N PRO A 69 17.27 -36.69 -2.46
CA PRO A 69 17.17 -35.26 -2.20
C PRO A 69 17.65 -34.42 -3.39
N GLU A 70 17.11 -34.69 -4.59
CA GLU A 70 17.43 -34.07 -5.88
C GLU A 70 16.12 -33.68 -6.58
N TRP A 71 16.05 -32.52 -7.22
CA TRP A 71 14.83 -32.03 -7.86
C TRP A 71 15.08 -31.13 -9.06
N GLU A 72 14.02 -30.96 -9.86
CA GLU A 72 13.90 -29.91 -10.87
C GLU A 72 12.82 -28.91 -10.46
N SER A 73 13.16 -27.61 -10.45
CA SER A 73 12.21 -26.56 -10.11
C SER A 73 12.61 -25.25 -10.75
N ARG A 74 11.61 -24.44 -11.10
CA ARG A 74 11.78 -23.10 -11.67
C ARG A 74 10.64 -22.21 -11.18
N THR A 75 10.92 -20.93 -10.96
CA THR A 75 9.89 -19.95 -10.62
C THR A 75 10.04 -18.68 -11.44
N LYS A 76 8.90 -18.03 -11.71
CA LYS A 76 8.81 -16.70 -12.33
C LYS A 76 7.57 -16.03 -11.74
N ARG A 77 7.74 -15.05 -10.84
CA ARG A 77 6.66 -14.52 -9.97
C ARG A 77 5.80 -15.66 -9.40
N GLY A 78 6.43 -16.47 -8.54
CA GLY A 78 5.84 -17.65 -7.93
C GLY A 78 6.78 -18.30 -6.93
N ILE A 79 6.24 -19.25 -6.18
CA ILE A 79 6.91 -19.94 -5.07
C ILE A 79 6.86 -21.46 -5.33
N ALA A 80 7.94 -22.14 -5.00
CA ALA A 80 8.08 -23.59 -5.00
C ALA A 80 8.98 -24.00 -3.82
N GLY A 81 9.16 -25.29 -3.59
CA GLY A 81 10.04 -25.72 -2.50
C GLY A 81 10.33 -27.21 -2.45
N ALA A 82 10.92 -27.64 -1.34
CA ALA A 82 11.10 -29.03 -0.97
C ALA A 82 10.96 -29.22 0.55
N ARG A 83 10.52 -30.39 1.01
CA ARG A 83 10.47 -30.78 2.43
C ARG A 83 11.38 -31.97 2.68
N PHE A 84 12.03 -31.98 3.84
CA PHE A 84 12.96 -33.03 4.25
C PHE A 84 12.71 -33.48 5.67
N VAL A 85 12.84 -34.79 5.90
CA VAL A 85 12.95 -35.39 7.24
C VAL A 85 14.33 -36.02 7.33
N ALA A 86 15.12 -35.62 8.33
CA ALA A 86 16.49 -36.09 8.49
C ALA A 86 16.77 -36.55 9.93
N ARG A 87 17.62 -37.56 10.08
CA ARG A 87 18.19 -37.98 11.37
C ARG A 87 19.58 -37.39 11.49
N VAL A 88 19.78 -36.48 12.44
CA VAL A 88 20.97 -35.62 12.48
C VAL A 88 21.53 -35.45 13.89
N THR A 89 22.82 -35.11 14.00
CA THR A 89 23.38 -34.49 15.20
C THR A 89 23.08 -32.99 15.23
N GLU A 90 23.25 -32.33 16.38
CA GLU A 90 23.01 -30.89 16.51
C GLU A 90 23.91 -30.06 15.58
N ASP A 91 25.16 -30.49 15.39
CA ASP A 91 26.16 -29.83 14.53
C ASP A 91 26.09 -30.27 13.06
N ALA A 92 25.08 -31.05 12.66
CA ALA A 92 24.95 -31.47 11.27
C ALA A 92 24.82 -30.28 10.32
N VAL A 93 25.49 -30.34 9.19
CA VAL A 93 25.54 -29.27 8.19
C VAL A 93 24.76 -29.68 6.95
N PHE A 94 23.82 -28.85 6.55
CA PHE A 94 23.07 -28.98 5.31
C PHE A 94 23.66 -28.06 4.24
N THR A 95 23.92 -28.59 3.06
CA THR A 95 24.35 -27.82 1.88
C THR A 95 23.31 -27.97 0.77
N LEU A 96 22.56 -26.89 0.56
CA LEU A 96 21.61 -26.74 -0.53
C LEU A 96 22.34 -26.19 -1.76
N THR A 97 22.40 -26.96 -2.84
CA THR A 97 23.01 -26.51 -4.10
C THR A 97 21.95 -26.41 -5.18
N THR A 98 21.77 -25.22 -5.73
CA THR A 98 20.85 -24.94 -6.84
C THR A 98 21.58 -24.18 -7.96
N VAL A 99 20.98 -24.13 -9.16
CA VAL A 99 21.50 -23.27 -10.25
C VAL A 99 21.54 -21.79 -9.85
N SER A 100 20.63 -21.34 -8.99
CA SER A 100 20.55 -19.94 -8.53
C SER A 100 21.43 -19.63 -7.31
N GLY A 101 22.17 -20.61 -6.77
CA GLY A 101 23.09 -20.41 -5.65
C GLY A 101 23.29 -21.65 -4.77
N THR A 102 24.32 -21.58 -3.92
CA THR A 102 24.62 -22.58 -2.88
C THR A 102 24.45 -21.93 -1.51
N PHE A 103 23.72 -22.61 -0.62
CA PHE A 103 23.35 -22.13 0.71
C PHE A 103 23.69 -23.19 1.75
N THR A 104 24.19 -22.76 2.91
CA THR A 104 24.60 -23.66 3.98
C THR A 104 23.96 -23.22 5.30
N PHE A 105 23.45 -24.18 6.06
CA PHE A 105 22.88 -23.98 7.39
C PHE A 105 23.08 -25.24 8.24
N THR A 106 23.00 -25.11 9.55
CA THR A 106 23.15 -26.24 10.48
C THR A 106 21.82 -26.73 11.03
N ALA A 107 21.76 -27.96 11.53
CA ALA A 107 20.61 -28.46 12.28
C ALA A 107 20.32 -27.58 13.50
N LYS A 108 21.38 -27.12 14.18
CA LYS A 108 21.30 -26.12 15.25
C LYS A 108 20.63 -24.82 14.81
N ASP A 109 21.00 -24.27 13.65
CA ASP A 109 20.35 -23.05 13.14
C ASP A 109 18.83 -23.24 12.97
N VAL A 110 18.41 -24.39 12.41
CA VAL A 110 16.99 -24.70 12.22
C VAL A 110 16.26 -24.88 13.55
N LEU A 111 16.92 -25.46 14.56
CA LEU A 111 16.34 -25.66 15.89
C LEU A 111 16.21 -24.34 16.67
N GLU A 112 17.25 -23.51 16.67
CA GLU A 112 17.32 -22.30 17.48
C GLU A 112 16.58 -21.12 16.84
N LYS A 113 16.71 -20.95 15.51
CA LYS A 113 16.10 -19.81 14.80
C LYS A 113 14.72 -20.13 14.26
N GLY A 114 14.44 -21.40 13.96
CA GLY A 114 13.17 -21.87 13.38
C GLY A 114 12.93 -21.48 11.92
N ARG A 115 13.36 -20.27 11.50
CA ARG A 115 13.32 -19.76 10.13
C ARG A 115 14.67 -19.13 9.77
N ILE A 116 15.19 -19.45 8.59
CA ILE A 116 16.46 -18.93 8.06
C ILE A 116 16.19 -18.43 6.65
N GLU A 117 16.68 -17.22 6.35
CA GLU A 117 16.37 -16.52 5.10
C GLU A 117 17.67 -16.22 4.34
N PHE A 118 17.70 -16.58 3.06
CA PHE A 118 18.80 -16.28 2.15
C PHE A 118 18.27 -15.45 0.98
N PRO A 119 18.62 -14.16 0.86
CA PRO A 119 18.22 -13.34 -0.28
C PRO A 119 18.90 -13.83 -1.56
N VAL A 120 18.18 -13.81 -2.69
CA VAL A 120 18.65 -14.24 -4.00
C VAL A 120 18.35 -13.17 -5.05
N GLY A 121 19.36 -12.76 -5.81
CA GLY A 121 19.20 -11.78 -6.89
C GLY A 121 19.05 -10.34 -6.39
N PRO A 122 18.37 -9.47 -7.15
CA PRO A 122 18.25 -8.06 -6.84
C PRO A 122 17.59 -7.73 -5.51
N LYS A 123 18.16 -6.73 -4.81
CA LYS A 123 17.73 -6.20 -3.52
C LYS A 123 16.21 -5.96 -3.42
N TYR A 124 15.63 -5.24 -4.39
CA TYR A 124 14.22 -4.84 -4.36
C TYR A 124 13.26 -5.85 -4.98
N LEU A 125 13.75 -6.99 -5.50
CA LEU A 125 12.86 -8.11 -5.82
C LEU A 125 12.58 -8.97 -4.60
N GLN A 126 13.54 -9.02 -3.66
CA GLN A 126 13.44 -9.82 -2.45
C GLN A 126 12.97 -11.26 -2.71
N CYS A 127 13.50 -11.85 -3.78
CA CYS A 127 13.49 -13.29 -3.99
C CYS A 127 14.40 -13.91 -2.93
N GLY A 128 14.04 -15.09 -2.44
CA GLY A 128 14.84 -15.75 -1.42
C GLY A 128 14.67 -17.25 -1.38
N VAL A 129 15.53 -17.88 -0.59
CA VAL A 129 15.39 -19.24 -0.09
C VAL A 129 15.11 -19.15 1.41
N ILE A 130 14.06 -19.84 1.88
CA ILE A 130 13.58 -19.79 3.25
C ILE A 130 13.55 -21.21 3.80
N VAL A 131 14.39 -21.50 4.79
CA VAL A 131 14.37 -22.76 5.53
C VAL A 131 13.47 -22.57 6.74
N THR A 132 12.41 -23.36 6.86
CA THR A 132 11.45 -23.27 7.98
C THR A 132 11.29 -24.64 8.63
N ARG A 133 11.55 -24.70 9.94
CA ARG A 133 11.27 -25.89 10.76
C ARG A 133 9.76 -26.17 10.73
N THR A 134 9.38 -27.43 10.57
CA THR A 134 7.97 -27.83 10.65
C THR A 134 7.38 -27.40 12.01
N ASN A 135 6.16 -26.85 11.99
CA ASN A 135 5.45 -26.27 13.14
C ASN A 135 6.11 -25.02 13.77
N PHE A 136 6.99 -24.33 13.05
CA PHE A 136 7.48 -23.02 13.47
C PHE A 136 6.76 -21.89 12.72
N TYR A 137 6.11 -21.00 13.48
CA TYR A 137 5.45 -19.82 12.96
C TYR A 137 6.22 -18.58 13.42
N TRP A 138 7.10 -18.06 12.57
CA TRP A 138 8.06 -16.99 12.91
C TRP A 138 7.42 -15.68 13.39
N PHE A 139 6.17 -15.44 12.99
CA PHE A 139 5.37 -14.27 13.34
C PHE A 139 4.59 -14.44 14.64
N ARG A 140 4.44 -15.67 15.14
CA ARG A 140 3.56 -15.96 16.26
C ARG A 140 4.28 -15.71 17.58
N PRO A 141 3.81 -14.78 18.43
CA PRO A 141 4.47 -14.50 19.70
C PRO A 141 4.34 -15.68 20.67
N GLU A 142 5.26 -15.70 21.64
CA GLU A 142 5.16 -16.59 22.79
C GLU A 142 3.84 -16.37 23.57
N PRO A 143 3.24 -17.43 24.15
CA PRO A 143 2.06 -17.30 24.99
C PRO A 143 2.23 -16.28 26.11
N LYS A 144 1.16 -15.55 26.44
CA LYS A 144 1.11 -14.72 27.65
C LYS A 144 1.24 -15.62 28.89
N ALA A 145 2.03 -15.19 29.88
CA ALA A 145 2.35 -16.00 31.06
C ALA A 145 1.11 -16.38 31.90
N ASP A 146 0.03 -15.61 31.81
CA ASP A 146 -1.25 -15.81 32.51
C ASP A 146 -2.29 -16.57 31.68
N ALA A 147 -1.95 -16.99 30.46
CA ALA A 147 -2.86 -17.72 29.58
C ALA A 147 -2.59 -19.24 29.64
N VAL A 148 -3.65 -20.02 29.82
CA VAL A 148 -3.62 -21.49 29.60
C VAL A 148 -3.88 -21.74 28.13
N LEU A 149 -2.99 -22.47 27.47
CA LEU A 149 -2.97 -22.56 26.01
C LEU A 149 -2.91 -24.01 25.53
N PHE A 150 -3.67 -24.29 24.48
CA PHE A 150 -3.72 -25.56 23.76
C PHE A 150 -3.46 -25.28 22.27
N ASN A 151 -2.28 -25.67 21.79
CA ASN A 151 -2.00 -25.68 20.35
C ASN A 151 -2.64 -26.90 19.68
N GLU A 152 -2.66 -26.89 18.36
CA GLU A 152 -3.33 -27.88 17.53
C GLU A 152 -2.90 -29.33 17.85
N ASP A 153 -1.63 -29.57 18.18
CA ASP A 153 -1.07 -30.89 18.48
C ASP A 153 -1.43 -31.41 19.89
N GLN A 154 -1.90 -30.54 20.78
CA GLN A 154 -2.30 -30.87 22.15
C GLN A 154 -3.78 -31.25 22.27
N LEU A 155 -4.57 -31.05 21.22
CA LEU A 155 -6.02 -31.25 21.23
C LEU A 155 -6.44 -32.72 21.01
N GLY A 156 -5.52 -33.58 20.56
CA GLY A 156 -5.81 -35.01 20.31
C GLY A 156 -6.78 -35.26 19.16
N LEU A 157 -6.96 -34.28 18.27
CA LEU A 157 -7.82 -34.35 17.09
C LEU A 157 -7.03 -34.75 15.83
N PRO A 158 -7.70 -35.19 14.74
CA PRO A 158 -7.05 -35.35 13.44
C PRO A 158 -6.35 -34.08 12.98
N MET A 159 -5.13 -34.22 12.47
CA MET A 159 -4.27 -33.11 12.06
C MET A 159 -4.16 -33.05 10.54
N HIS A 160 -4.47 -31.89 9.95
CA HIS A 160 -4.27 -31.64 8.52
C HIS A 160 -3.57 -30.30 8.27
N ILE A 161 -2.98 -30.14 7.09
CA ILE A 161 -2.38 -28.89 6.64
C ILE A 161 -3.38 -28.24 5.68
N TRP A 162 -3.85 -27.03 5.99
CA TRP A 162 -4.76 -26.27 5.12
C TRP A 162 -4.31 -24.82 5.01
N GLY A 163 -4.24 -24.29 3.79
CA GLY A 163 -3.52 -23.07 3.40
C GLY A 163 -2.27 -22.85 4.24
N ARG A 164 -1.35 -23.82 4.11
CA ARG A 164 0.00 -23.78 4.69
C ARG A 164 0.06 -23.76 6.21
N THR A 165 -1.08 -23.90 6.89
CA THR A 165 -1.20 -23.89 8.36
C THR A 165 -1.55 -25.30 8.83
N ARG A 166 -0.89 -25.78 9.88
CA ARG A 166 -1.24 -27.05 10.51
C ARG A 166 -2.40 -26.83 11.48
N LEU A 167 -3.46 -27.63 11.38
CA LEU A 167 -4.72 -27.43 12.08
C LEU A 167 -5.29 -28.75 12.60
N ALA A 168 -5.94 -28.68 13.76
CA ALA A 168 -6.67 -29.76 14.42
C ALA A 168 -8.15 -29.72 14.01
N TYR A 169 -8.68 -30.81 13.46
CA TYR A 169 -10.02 -30.83 12.87
C TYR A 169 -11.04 -31.37 13.86
N LEU A 170 -11.96 -30.51 14.29
CA LEU A 170 -13.11 -30.89 15.10
C LEU A 170 -14.33 -31.11 14.19
N ALA A 171 -14.73 -32.37 14.05
CA ALA A 171 -15.79 -32.73 13.11
C ALA A 171 -17.19 -32.26 13.56
N PRO A 172 -18.14 -32.12 12.62
CA PRO A 172 -19.56 -31.89 12.92
C PRO A 172 -20.09 -32.77 14.06
N GLY A 173 -20.63 -32.15 15.10
CA GLY A 173 -21.21 -32.81 16.27
C GLY A 173 -20.21 -33.27 17.33
N GLU A 174 -18.90 -33.26 17.05
CA GLU A 174 -17.87 -33.73 17.98
C GLU A 174 -17.46 -32.67 19.02
N LYS A 175 -16.79 -33.15 20.07
CA LYS A 175 -16.27 -32.33 21.18
C LYS A 175 -14.77 -32.52 21.35
N VAL A 176 -14.09 -31.46 21.76
CA VAL A 176 -12.70 -31.50 22.25
C VAL A 176 -12.64 -31.05 23.69
N ALA A 177 -11.99 -31.84 24.54
CA ALA A 177 -11.88 -31.59 25.98
C ALA A 177 -10.51 -31.04 26.37
N MET A 178 -10.49 -30.04 27.24
CA MET A 178 -9.30 -29.34 27.73
C MET A 178 -9.38 -29.19 29.25
N LYS A 179 -8.23 -29.32 29.93
CA LYS A 179 -8.16 -29.17 31.39
C LYS A 179 -7.79 -27.74 31.74
N LEU A 180 -8.69 -27.03 32.42
CA LEU A 180 -8.48 -25.64 32.80
C LEU A 180 -8.43 -25.51 34.32
N SER A 181 -7.34 -24.94 34.83
CA SER A 181 -7.24 -24.53 36.23
C SER A 181 -7.62 -23.05 36.34
N VAL A 182 -8.65 -22.76 37.12
CA VAL A 182 -9.14 -21.40 37.38
C VAL A 182 -8.69 -20.99 38.78
N PRO A 183 -7.77 -20.02 38.90
CA PRO A 183 -7.33 -19.53 40.20
C PRO A 183 -8.49 -18.88 40.99
N ALA A 184 -8.40 -18.94 42.31
CA ALA A 184 -9.29 -18.17 43.17
C ALA A 184 -9.04 -16.67 42.99
N SER A 185 -10.12 -15.90 42.78
CA SER A 185 -10.06 -14.45 42.62
C SER A 185 -10.57 -13.74 43.87
N GLN A 186 -9.91 -12.65 44.25
CA GLN A 186 -10.42 -11.70 45.26
C GLN A 186 -11.11 -10.48 44.62
N ALA A 187 -11.21 -10.45 43.29
CA ALA A 187 -11.83 -9.35 42.58
C ALA A 187 -13.36 -9.38 42.74
N ASP A 188 -14.00 -8.21 42.63
CA ASP A 188 -15.47 -8.09 42.69
C ASP A 188 -16.16 -8.80 41.52
N TYR A 189 -15.45 -9.00 40.41
CA TYR A 189 -15.91 -9.71 39.24
C TYR A 189 -14.74 -10.46 38.59
N SER A 190 -14.97 -11.72 38.24
CA SER A 190 -14.03 -12.53 37.46
C SER A 190 -14.77 -13.19 36.31
N GLU A 191 -14.10 -13.28 35.17
CA GLU A 191 -14.56 -14.01 33.99
C GLU A 191 -13.38 -14.69 33.31
N THR A 192 -13.67 -15.78 32.60
CA THR A 192 -12.72 -16.42 31.70
C THR A 192 -12.94 -15.89 30.28
N LEU A 193 -11.87 -15.39 29.67
CA LEU A 193 -11.80 -15.07 28.24
C LEU A 193 -11.27 -16.30 27.50
N MET A 194 -12.10 -16.90 26.65
CA MET A 194 -11.66 -17.85 25.63
C MET A 194 -11.28 -17.08 24.37
N HIS A 195 -10.15 -17.45 23.79
CA HIS A 195 -9.69 -17.00 22.48
C HIS A 195 -9.40 -18.22 21.61
N LEU A 196 -10.25 -18.43 20.61
CA LEU A 196 -10.16 -19.49 19.63
C LEU A 196 -9.59 -18.91 18.33
N ILE A 197 -8.55 -19.52 17.80
CA ILE A 197 -7.97 -19.20 16.50
C ILE A 197 -8.25 -20.37 15.56
N ALA A 198 -9.13 -20.18 14.58
CA ALA A 198 -9.64 -21.27 13.75
C ALA A 198 -10.11 -20.83 12.35
N MET A 199 -10.37 -21.81 11.50
CA MET A 199 -11.02 -21.66 10.19
C MET A 199 -12.22 -22.58 10.09
N ALA A 200 -13.13 -22.27 9.17
CA ALA A 200 -14.05 -23.28 8.64
C ALA A 200 -13.35 -24.11 7.56
N ALA A 201 -13.59 -25.42 7.56
CA ALA A 201 -13.15 -26.29 6.48
C ALA A 201 -14.25 -27.33 6.17
N PRO A 202 -14.44 -27.72 4.91
CA PRO A 202 -15.13 -28.96 4.57
C PRO A 202 -14.28 -30.16 5.02
N GLU A 203 -14.54 -31.35 4.48
CA GLU A 203 -13.60 -32.45 4.55
C GLU A 203 -12.25 -32.07 3.89
N TYR A 204 -11.13 -32.48 4.50
CA TYR A 204 -9.81 -32.21 3.96
C TYR A 204 -9.62 -32.86 2.59
N LYS A 205 -9.48 -32.02 1.57
CA LYS A 205 -9.34 -32.40 0.16
C LYS A 205 -8.37 -31.45 -0.52
N ILE A 206 -7.61 -31.97 -1.48
CA ILE A 206 -6.82 -31.18 -2.43
C ILE A 206 -7.51 -31.24 -3.81
N PRO A 207 -7.77 -30.09 -4.49
CA PRO A 207 -7.49 -28.72 -4.03
C PRO A 207 -8.40 -28.31 -2.89
N GLU A 208 -7.87 -27.45 -2.01
CA GLU A 208 -8.61 -26.85 -0.90
C GLU A 208 -9.81 -26.07 -1.43
N THR A 209 -10.92 -26.10 -0.69
CA THR A 209 -12.18 -25.45 -1.09
C THR A 209 -12.67 -24.59 0.08
N PRO A 210 -12.65 -23.26 -0.04
CA PRO A 210 -13.01 -22.38 1.07
C PRO A 210 -14.51 -22.37 1.35
N VAL A 211 -14.87 -21.90 2.55
CA VAL A 211 -16.21 -21.91 3.14
C VAL A 211 -16.52 -20.54 3.75
N ASP A 212 -17.73 -20.06 3.47
CA ASP A 212 -18.36 -18.92 4.12
C ASP A 212 -19.56 -19.42 4.90
N GLU A 213 -19.49 -19.49 6.22
CA GLU A 213 -20.57 -20.10 7.00
C GLU A 213 -20.57 -19.65 8.45
N TYR A 214 -21.77 -19.60 9.04
CA TYR A 214 -21.90 -19.48 10.49
C TYR A 214 -21.72 -20.85 11.13
N ILE A 215 -20.66 -21.00 11.92
CA ILE A 215 -20.44 -22.22 12.71
C ILE A 215 -21.02 -22.00 14.12
N PRO A 216 -22.14 -22.67 14.48
CA PRO A 216 -22.62 -22.68 15.85
C PRO A 216 -21.70 -23.56 16.71
N MET A 217 -21.39 -23.07 17.89
CA MET A 217 -20.51 -23.72 18.87
C MET A 217 -21.12 -23.64 20.27
N GLU A 218 -20.80 -24.62 21.09
CA GLU A 218 -21.22 -24.68 22.48
C GLU A 218 -20.03 -25.05 23.37
N LEU A 219 -19.85 -24.30 24.45
CA LEU A 219 -18.84 -24.54 25.45
C LEU A 219 -19.50 -25.19 26.68
N PHE A 220 -18.92 -26.27 27.16
CA PHE A 220 -19.32 -26.97 28.37
C PHE A 220 -18.23 -26.85 29.43
N CYS A 221 -18.63 -26.74 30.70
CA CYS A 221 -17.76 -26.87 31.87
C CYS A 221 -18.31 -28.00 32.75
N ASP A 222 -17.50 -29.04 32.98
CA ASP A 222 -17.88 -30.23 33.75
C ASP A 222 -19.22 -30.84 33.30
N GLY A 223 -19.42 -30.90 31.97
CA GLY A 223 -20.62 -31.43 31.33
C GLY A 223 -21.84 -30.49 31.30
N LYS A 224 -21.75 -29.28 31.86
CA LYS A 224 -22.82 -28.27 31.82
C LYS A 224 -22.52 -27.21 30.76
N SER A 225 -23.51 -26.87 29.94
CA SER A 225 -23.41 -25.76 29.00
C SER A 225 -23.19 -24.44 29.74
N VAL A 226 -22.12 -23.72 29.38
CA VAL A 226 -21.79 -22.40 29.93
C VAL A 226 -21.92 -21.29 28.90
N LEU A 227 -21.83 -21.61 27.62
CA LEU A 227 -21.92 -20.62 26.55
C LEU A 227 -22.36 -21.26 25.22
N LYS A 228 -23.31 -20.61 24.54
CA LYS A 228 -23.68 -20.89 23.14
C LYS A 228 -23.38 -19.67 22.29
N PHE A 229 -22.73 -19.87 21.16
CA PHE A 229 -22.39 -18.78 20.26
C PHE A 229 -22.26 -19.27 18.82
N ARG A 230 -22.26 -18.33 17.88
CA ARG A 230 -21.88 -18.58 16.48
C ARG A 230 -20.77 -17.61 16.09
N HIS A 231 -20.01 -17.95 15.07
CA HIS A 231 -19.09 -17.05 14.41
C HIS A 231 -19.15 -17.31 12.90
N PHE A 232 -19.07 -16.24 12.11
CA PHE A 232 -19.01 -16.32 10.67
C PHE A 232 -17.56 -16.49 10.23
N TYR A 233 -17.21 -17.68 9.75
CA TYR A 233 -15.92 -17.95 9.15
C TYR A 233 -16.00 -17.67 7.66
N ARG A 234 -14.97 -17.04 7.12
CA ARG A 234 -15.02 -16.39 5.81
C ARG A 234 -13.85 -16.73 4.91
N LYS A 235 -14.06 -16.52 3.62
CA LYS A 235 -13.04 -16.57 2.58
C LYS A 235 -12.77 -15.20 1.97
N HIS A 236 -11.58 -15.06 1.40
CA HIS A 236 -11.16 -13.96 0.55
C HIS A 236 -11.07 -14.42 -0.91
N ASP A 237 -11.54 -13.58 -1.83
CA ASP A 237 -11.46 -13.75 -3.31
C ASP A 237 -11.72 -15.16 -3.83
N ALA A 238 -12.76 -15.80 -3.30
CA ALA A 238 -13.24 -17.13 -3.67
C ALA A 238 -12.30 -18.33 -3.45
N VAL A 239 -11.03 -18.12 -3.06
CA VAL A 239 -10.02 -19.19 -2.99
C VAL A 239 -9.27 -19.29 -1.67
N ILE A 240 -9.22 -18.23 -0.86
CA ILE A 240 -8.43 -18.23 0.39
C ILE A 240 -9.37 -18.29 1.60
N GLN A 241 -9.35 -19.38 2.35
CA GLN A 241 -9.98 -19.40 3.68
C GLN A 241 -9.22 -18.44 4.61
N ILE A 242 -9.87 -17.65 5.46
CA ILE A 242 -9.20 -16.78 6.43
C ILE A 242 -9.03 -17.52 7.77
N LEU A 243 -7.95 -17.18 8.51
CA LEU A 243 -7.79 -17.58 9.91
C LEU A 243 -8.42 -16.51 10.78
N ASP A 244 -9.47 -16.89 11.51
CA ASP A 244 -10.26 -15.97 12.31
C ASP A 244 -9.96 -16.11 13.80
N ASP A 245 -10.02 -14.98 14.49
CA ASP A 245 -9.95 -14.90 15.93
C ASP A 245 -11.37 -14.78 16.51
N VAL A 246 -11.71 -15.69 17.42
CA VAL A 246 -13.02 -15.74 18.08
C VAL A 246 -12.85 -15.58 19.58
N TRP A 247 -13.28 -14.45 20.12
CA TRP A 247 -13.26 -14.18 21.56
C TRP A 247 -14.62 -14.39 22.19
N ARG A 248 -14.66 -15.11 23.31
CA ARG A 248 -15.87 -15.27 24.11
C ARG A 248 -15.57 -15.17 25.60
N ARG A 249 -16.50 -14.61 26.34
CA ARG A 249 -16.41 -14.42 27.80
C ARG A 249 -17.49 -15.25 28.48
N PHE A 250 -17.14 -15.88 29.59
CA PHE A 250 -18.05 -16.67 30.41
C PHE A 250 -17.53 -16.75 31.85
N GLN A 251 -18.39 -17.09 32.80
CA GLN A 251 -18.04 -17.23 34.21
C GLN A 251 -18.03 -18.70 34.61
N ILE A 252 -17.00 -19.09 35.35
CA ILE A 252 -16.85 -20.40 35.97
C ILE A 252 -16.26 -20.21 37.37
N GLU A 253 -16.59 -21.13 38.27
CA GLU A 253 -16.07 -21.10 39.63
C GLU A 253 -14.55 -21.36 39.65
N PRO A 254 -13.83 -20.94 40.70
CA PRO A 254 -12.44 -21.35 40.90
C PRO A 254 -12.30 -22.86 41.10
N GLY A 255 -11.26 -23.44 40.52
CA GLY A 255 -10.98 -24.87 40.62
C GLY A 255 -10.41 -25.49 39.35
N GLU A 256 -10.27 -26.82 39.39
CA GLU A 256 -9.90 -27.63 38.23
C GLU A 256 -11.16 -28.03 37.48
N HIS A 257 -11.23 -27.70 36.20
CA HIS A 257 -12.40 -27.93 35.35
C HIS A 257 -12.03 -28.66 34.06
N VAL A 258 -12.98 -29.42 33.53
CA VAL A 258 -12.92 -29.93 32.16
C VAL A 258 -13.80 -29.04 31.28
N ILE A 259 -13.16 -28.34 30.35
CA ILE A 259 -13.83 -27.50 29.36
C ILE A 259 -13.96 -28.28 28.06
N GLU A 260 -15.16 -28.37 27.50
CA GLU A 260 -15.39 -29.01 26.20
C GLU A 260 -15.94 -28.01 25.19
N LEU A 261 -15.30 -27.89 24.03
CA LEU A 261 -15.81 -27.13 22.89
C LEU A 261 -16.49 -28.11 21.92
N GLN A 262 -17.75 -27.85 21.56
CA GLN A 262 -18.52 -28.64 20.60
C GLN A 262 -18.74 -27.86 19.30
N ASN A 263 -18.49 -28.51 18.15
CA ASN A 263 -18.90 -28.02 16.84
C ASN A 263 -20.34 -28.49 16.55
N HIS A 264 -21.31 -27.57 16.49
CA HIS A 264 -22.72 -27.89 16.20
C HIS A 264 -23.10 -27.78 14.73
N HIS A 265 -22.14 -27.51 13.86
CA HIS A 265 -22.41 -27.37 12.44
C HIS A 265 -22.73 -28.72 11.79
N GLU A 266 -23.48 -28.71 10.67
CA GLU A 266 -24.01 -29.94 10.06
C GLU A 266 -22.99 -30.70 9.19
N TRP A 267 -22.02 -29.98 8.59
CA TRP A 267 -21.11 -30.56 7.60
C TRP A 267 -19.68 -30.02 7.65
N ALA A 268 -19.50 -28.73 7.95
CA ALA A 268 -18.17 -28.12 8.07
C ALA A 268 -17.47 -28.51 9.38
N ASN A 269 -16.19 -28.86 9.25
CA ASN A 269 -15.25 -29.01 10.35
C ASN A 269 -14.82 -27.63 10.87
N LEU A 270 -14.52 -27.57 12.17
CA LEU A 270 -13.81 -26.46 12.78
C LEU A 270 -12.32 -26.81 12.80
N ALA A 271 -11.51 -26.11 11.99
CA ALA A 271 -10.08 -26.34 11.87
C ALA A 271 -9.31 -25.40 12.81
N ILE A 272 -8.87 -25.93 13.95
CA ILE A 272 -8.36 -25.17 15.09
C ILE A 272 -6.83 -25.08 15.01
N SER A 273 -6.30 -23.85 15.07
CA SER A 273 -4.86 -23.63 15.27
C SER A 273 -4.53 -23.54 16.75
N ARG A 274 -5.35 -22.84 17.54
CA ARG A 274 -5.06 -22.60 18.95
C ARG A 274 -6.33 -22.27 19.74
N ILE A 275 -6.36 -22.72 20.99
CA ILE A 275 -7.33 -22.25 21.99
C ILE A 275 -6.54 -21.74 23.19
N SER A 276 -6.90 -20.57 23.68
CA SER A 276 -6.35 -20.06 24.93
C SER A 276 -7.43 -19.53 25.87
N PHE A 277 -7.15 -19.63 27.16
CA PHE A 277 -8.01 -19.16 28.24
C PHE A 277 -7.21 -18.20 29.11
N THR A 278 -7.77 -17.02 29.37
CA THR A 278 -7.17 -16.05 30.27
C THR A 278 -8.21 -15.58 31.28
N GLN A 279 -7.85 -15.57 32.56
CA GLN A 279 -8.72 -15.00 33.58
C GLN A 279 -8.66 -13.47 33.52
N LYS A 280 -9.83 -12.84 33.53
CA LYS A 280 -9.99 -11.39 33.52
C LYS A 280 -10.69 -10.98 34.81
N GLU A 281 -9.89 -10.48 35.72
CA GLU A 281 -10.35 -9.93 36.99
C GLU A 281 -10.69 -8.44 36.82
N LYS A 282 -11.79 -8.02 37.44
CA LYS A 282 -12.28 -6.64 37.44
C LYS A 282 -12.73 -6.25 38.83
N THR A 283 -12.36 -5.04 39.23
CA THR A 283 -12.77 -4.45 40.51
C THR A 283 -13.94 -3.50 40.26
N HIS A 284 -14.91 -3.47 41.16
CA HIS A 284 -16.01 -2.53 41.10
C HIS A 284 -15.46 -1.10 41.19
N ALA A 285 -15.88 -0.23 40.27
CA ALA A 285 -15.33 1.10 40.03
C ALA A 285 -13.93 1.14 39.40
N GLN A 286 -13.43 0.06 38.79
CA GLN A 286 -12.19 0.11 38.01
C GLN A 286 -12.29 1.12 36.85
N LEU A 287 -11.27 1.98 36.72
CA LEU A 287 -11.19 3.00 35.68
C LEU A 287 -10.47 2.51 34.43
N SER A 288 -10.88 3.03 33.27
CA SER A 288 -10.18 2.98 31.99
C SER A 288 -10.31 4.34 31.32
N ILE A 289 -9.19 4.98 31.03
CA ILE A 289 -9.13 6.28 30.37
C ILE A 289 -8.09 6.22 29.24
N PRO A 290 -8.25 6.97 28.14
CA PRO A 290 -7.21 7.10 27.13
C PRO A 290 -5.89 7.61 27.74
N GLU A 291 -4.77 7.19 27.16
CA GLU A 291 -3.44 7.61 27.63
C GLU A 291 -3.16 9.09 27.37
N TRP A 292 -3.75 9.66 26.31
CA TRP A 292 -3.55 11.05 25.92
C TRP A 292 -4.78 11.66 25.23
N ALA A 293 -4.93 12.97 25.34
CA ALA A 293 -5.91 13.81 24.65
C ALA A 293 -5.31 15.17 24.28
N LEU A 294 -5.86 15.85 23.28
CA LEU A 294 -5.58 17.27 23.06
C LEU A 294 -6.38 18.12 24.04
N ARG A 295 -5.85 19.31 24.34
CA ARG A 295 -6.55 20.30 25.15
C ARG A 295 -7.94 20.62 24.57
N GLY A 296 -8.97 20.52 25.40
CA GLY A 296 -10.36 20.75 25.01
C GLY A 296 -10.99 19.63 24.16
N GLU A 297 -10.23 18.59 23.79
CA GLU A 297 -10.75 17.41 23.09
C GLU A 297 -11.77 16.69 23.99
N LYS A 298 -12.92 16.33 23.42
CA LYS A 298 -13.88 15.45 24.09
C LYS A 298 -13.39 14.01 23.92
N VAL A 299 -13.01 13.37 25.02
CA VAL A 299 -12.68 11.94 25.06
C VAL A 299 -13.65 11.19 25.96
N THR A 300 -13.66 9.85 25.87
CA THR A 300 -14.55 9.01 26.66
C THR A 300 -13.74 8.15 27.64
N GLY A 301 -13.97 8.35 28.94
CA GLY A 301 -13.52 7.42 29.98
C GLY A 301 -14.55 6.32 30.21
N ALA A 302 -14.16 5.25 30.90
CA ALA A 302 -15.07 4.17 31.28
C ALA A 302 -14.81 3.69 32.72
N VAL A 303 -15.88 3.34 33.44
CA VAL A 303 -15.83 2.66 34.73
C VAL A 303 -16.45 1.27 34.62
N PHE A 304 -15.83 0.29 35.26
CA PHE A 304 -16.40 -1.04 35.41
C PHE A 304 -17.27 -1.13 36.65
N ALA A 305 -18.49 -1.63 36.51
CA ALA A 305 -19.40 -1.88 37.62
C ALA A 305 -19.69 -3.39 37.74
N ALA A 306 -19.34 -4.00 38.87
CA ALA A 306 -19.72 -5.38 39.19
C ALA A 306 -21.22 -5.54 39.56
N ARG A 307 -21.96 -4.43 39.73
CA ARG A 307 -23.38 -4.37 40.13
C ARG A 307 -23.98 -3.05 39.69
N ASP A 308 -25.29 -3.03 39.49
CA ASP A 308 -26.03 -1.82 39.19
C ASP A 308 -25.92 -0.80 40.34
N GLY A 309 -25.91 0.48 40.01
CA GLY A 309 -25.83 1.56 41.00
C GLY A 309 -25.19 2.82 40.45
N GLN A 310 -24.61 3.62 41.34
CA GLN A 310 -23.91 4.84 40.97
C GLN A 310 -22.45 4.75 41.37
N ILE A 311 -21.56 5.11 40.45
CA ILE A 311 -20.13 5.24 40.69
C ILE A 311 -19.76 6.71 40.52
N THR A 312 -19.09 7.28 41.53
CA THR A 312 -18.53 8.63 41.43
C THR A 312 -17.11 8.56 40.92
N VAL A 313 -16.84 9.27 39.84
CA VAL A 313 -15.50 9.48 39.27
C VAL A 313 -15.07 10.90 39.60
N THR A 314 -14.04 11.04 40.43
CA THR A 314 -13.41 12.33 40.69
C THR A 314 -12.52 12.69 39.52
N THR A 315 -12.79 13.84 38.90
CA THR A 315 -12.03 14.39 37.77
C THR A 315 -11.40 15.73 38.14
N PRO A 316 -10.44 16.25 37.35
CA PRO A 316 -9.90 17.59 37.58
C PRO A 316 -10.94 18.72 37.49
N ALA A 317 -12.03 18.50 36.75
CA ALA A 317 -13.12 19.47 36.58
C ALA A 317 -14.25 19.32 37.63
N GLY A 318 -14.16 18.33 38.52
CA GLY A 318 -15.17 17.99 39.51
C GLY A 318 -15.63 16.53 39.45
N ASP A 319 -16.49 16.14 40.38
CA ASP A 319 -17.00 14.78 40.45
C ASP A 319 -18.10 14.53 39.41
N ILE A 320 -18.01 13.39 38.71
CA ILE A 320 -19.02 12.90 37.78
C ILE A 320 -19.68 11.67 38.39
N THR A 321 -21.00 11.69 38.57
CA THR A 321 -21.76 10.50 38.94
C THR A 321 -22.22 9.76 37.69
N VAL A 322 -21.82 8.50 37.57
CA VAL A 322 -22.20 7.62 36.46
C VAL A 322 -23.24 6.62 36.96
N ASP A 323 -24.44 6.68 36.39
CA ASP A 323 -25.43 5.61 36.56
C ASP A 323 -24.94 4.38 35.81
N CYS A 324 -24.58 3.34 36.56
CA CYS A 324 -23.94 2.15 36.04
C CYS A 324 -24.88 0.96 36.03
N VAL A 325 -24.85 0.22 34.93
CA VAL A 325 -25.28 -1.18 34.87
C VAL A 325 -24.06 -2.09 34.94
N VAL A 326 -24.26 -3.38 35.25
CA VAL A 326 -23.15 -4.36 35.26
C VAL A 326 -22.34 -4.29 33.94
N GLY A 327 -21.02 -4.14 34.04
CA GLY A 327 -20.10 -4.03 32.90
C GLY A 327 -19.38 -2.67 32.80
N TRP A 328 -18.87 -2.36 31.62
CA TRP A 328 -18.22 -1.07 31.34
C TRP A 328 -19.24 0.01 31.02
N ASN A 329 -19.18 1.12 31.72
CA ASN A 329 -20.06 2.28 31.55
C ASN A 329 -19.21 3.50 31.18
N ASN A 330 -19.57 4.16 30.09
CA ASN A 330 -18.82 5.29 29.53
C ASN A 330 -19.22 6.60 30.21
N PHE A 331 -18.28 7.53 30.33
CA PHE A 331 -18.52 8.91 30.74
C PHE A 331 -17.66 9.88 29.93
N PRO A 332 -18.20 11.05 29.54
CA PRO A 332 -17.45 12.03 28.77
C PRO A 332 -16.41 12.74 29.64
N VAL A 333 -15.29 13.09 29.03
CA VAL A 333 -14.18 13.83 29.64
C VAL A 333 -13.76 14.95 28.69
N ARG A 334 -13.58 16.15 29.24
CA ARG A 334 -12.95 17.29 28.55
C ARG A 334 -12.08 18.02 29.56
N ILE A 335 -10.81 18.23 29.21
CA ILE A 335 -9.84 18.90 30.07
C ILE A 335 -9.23 20.08 29.32
N GLU A 336 -9.32 21.27 29.91
CA GLU A 336 -8.86 22.53 29.33
C GLU A 336 -7.42 22.88 29.72
N GLU A 337 -6.90 22.26 30.78
CA GLU A 337 -5.56 22.52 31.31
C GLU A 337 -4.56 21.47 30.78
N PRO A 338 -3.49 21.89 30.07
CA PRO A 338 -2.41 21.00 29.65
C PRO A 338 -1.69 20.32 30.82
N GLY A 339 -1.03 19.19 30.53
CA GLY A 339 -0.26 18.42 31.50
C GLY A 339 -0.97 17.13 31.91
N VAL A 340 -0.67 16.61 33.10
CA VAL A 340 -1.19 15.30 33.54
C VAL A 340 -2.46 15.50 34.38
N ALA A 341 -3.59 15.02 33.86
CA ALA A 341 -4.87 15.02 34.56
C ALA A 341 -5.10 13.67 35.26
N SER A 342 -5.47 13.71 36.54
CA SER A 342 -5.72 12.53 37.36
C SER A 342 -7.22 12.30 37.57
N PHE A 343 -7.63 11.04 37.45
CA PHE A 343 -8.98 10.56 37.66
C PHE A 343 -8.94 9.52 38.78
N SER A 344 -9.95 9.50 39.63
CA SER A 344 -10.03 8.48 40.68
C SER A 344 -11.45 8.02 40.98
N THR A 345 -11.55 6.80 41.44
CA THR A 345 -12.74 6.19 42.01
C THR A 345 -12.37 5.53 43.34
N ALA A 346 -13.34 4.89 43.99
CA ALA A 346 -13.08 4.05 45.15
C ALA A 346 -12.11 2.88 44.88
N ALA A 347 -11.90 2.49 43.61
CA ALA A 347 -11.04 1.36 43.23
C ALA A 347 -9.59 1.74 42.94
N GLY A 348 -9.32 3.02 42.64
CA GLY A 348 -7.98 3.48 42.27
C GLY A 348 -7.99 4.74 41.40
N SER A 349 -6.83 5.07 40.84
CA SER A 349 -6.63 6.24 40.01
C SER A 349 -6.03 5.91 38.64
N ALA A 350 -6.34 6.71 37.63
CA ALA A 350 -5.74 6.68 36.31
C ALA A 350 -5.38 8.10 35.86
N THR A 351 -4.44 8.22 34.92
CA THR A 351 -3.98 9.52 34.42
C THR A 351 -4.08 9.59 32.91
N ILE A 352 -4.31 10.79 32.41
CA ILE A 352 -4.28 11.12 30.98
C ILE A 352 -3.32 12.30 30.76
N GLU A 353 -2.53 12.21 29.70
CA GLU A 353 -1.67 13.30 29.23
C GLU A 353 -2.48 14.26 28.34
N ILE A 354 -2.60 15.53 28.73
CA ILE A 354 -3.28 16.58 27.96
C ILE A 354 -2.23 17.40 27.22
N LEU A 355 -2.26 17.29 25.90
CA LEU A 355 -1.30 17.89 24.99
C LEU A 355 -1.83 19.21 24.42
N ASP A 356 -1.01 20.25 24.43
CA ASP A 356 -1.37 21.61 23.98
C ASP A 356 -0.93 21.82 22.52
N PHE A 357 -1.63 21.16 21.59
CA PHE A 357 -1.45 21.31 20.15
C PHE A 357 -2.76 21.72 19.49
N GLU A 358 -2.65 22.61 18.50
CA GLU A 358 -3.77 22.94 17.61
C GLU A 358 -3.86 21.87 16.51
N GLU A 359 -5.07 21.42 16.20
CA GLU A 359 -5.27 20.50 15.09
C GLU A 359 -5.04 21.18 13.74
N GLU A 360 -4.70 20.38 12.72
CA GLU A 360 -4.75 20.83 11.33
C GLU A 360 -6.14 21.35 10.98
N ALA A 361 -6.21 22.39 10.14
CA ALA A 361 -7.49 22.96 9.69
C ALA A 361 -8.44 21.91 9.08
N ILE A 362 -7.86 20.90 8.43
CA ILE A 362 -8.55 19.69 8.03
C ILE A 362 -7.92 18.52 8.80
N PRO A 363 -8.64 17.89 9.74
CA PRO A 363 -8.08 16.80 10.53
C PRO A 363 -7.66 15.61 9.66
N VAL A 364 -6.47 15.09 9.95
CA VAL A 364 -6.00 13.81 9.40
C VAL A 364 -6.88 12.68 9.94
N LYS A 365 -7.37 11.86 9.03
CA LYS A 365 -8.23 10.70 9.26
C LYS A 365 -7.36 9.46 9.13
N VAL A 366 -7.14 8.79 10.24
CA VAL A 366 -6.28 7.60 10.35
C VAL A 366 -7.14 6.42 10.76
N GLY A 367 -7.00 5.30 10.06
CA GLY A 367 -7.77 4.12 10.43
C GLY A 367 -7.59 2.95 9.51
N TYR A 368 -8.68 2.23 9.29
CA TYR A 368 -8.69 0.97 8.56
C TYR A 368 -10.09 0.69 8.02
N ASP A 369 -10.15 -0.23 7.09
CA ASP A 369 -11.37 -0.76 6.51
C ASP A 369 -11.92 -1.94 7.34
N MET A 370 -13.23 -2.17 7.31
CA MET A 370 -13.87 -3.27 8.03
C MET A 370 -14.19 -4.47 7.13
N THR A 371 -13.50 -4.56 6.01
CA THR A 371 -13.05 -5.75 5.25
C THR A 371 -13.47 -7.06 5.84
N GLN A 372 -12.57 -7.45 6.72
CA GLN A 372 -12.52 -8.78 7.23
C GLN A 372 -13.76 -8.98 8.09
N ILE A 373 -14.13 -8.06 8.97
CA ILE A 373 -15.16 -8.21 10.00
C ILE A 373 -16.56 -8.50 9.43
N ALA A 374 -17.32 -9.39 10.10
CA ALA A 374 -18.70 -9.67 9.71
C ALA A 374 -19.62 -8.52 10.15
N HIS A 375 -20.42 -7.99 9.21
CA HIS A 375 -21.34 -6.88 9.49
C HIS A 375 -22.70 -7.45 9.91
N ASP A 376 -22.74 -8.05 11.09
CA ASP A 376 -23.89 -8.77 11.62
C ASP A 376 -24.26 -8.39 13.07
N ASP A 377 -25.18 -9.15 13.66
CA ASP A 377 -25.70 -8.94 15.02
C ASP A 377 -24.90 -9.67 16.12
N THR A 378 -23.73 -10.24 15.81
CA THR A 378 -22.92 -10.98 16.78
C THR A 378 -22.20 -10.07 17.80
N GLY A 379 -22.17 -8.76 17.53
CA GLY A 379 -21.56 -7.74 18.38
C GLY A 379 -20.07 -7.51 18.13
N GLU A 380 -19.45 -8.18 17.16
CA GLU A 380 -18.04 -8.00 16.81
C GLU A 380 -17.75 -6.56 16.33
N MET A 381 -18.61 -6.02 15.47
CA MET A 381 -18.56 -4.62 15.03
C MET A 381 -18.69 -3.63 16.19
N ASP A 382 -19.63 -3.86 17.10
CA ASP A 382 -19.82 -2.99 18.28
C ASP A 382 -18.55 -2.96 19.16
N TRP A 383 -17.96 -4.13 19.38
CA TRP A 383 -16.72 -4.26 20.13
C TRP A 383 -15.55 -3.60 19.42
N LEU A 384 -15.45 -3.75 18.09
CA LEU A 384 -14.34 -3.20 17.32
C LEU A 384 -14.38 -1.67 17.23
N LEU A 385 -15.56 -1.09 17.04
CA LEU A 385 -15.75 0.36 17.12
C LEU A 385 -15.35 0.88 18.51
N ASN A 386 -15.74 0.15 19.56
CA ASN A 386 -15.33 0.48 20.93
C ASN A 386 -13.82 0.35 21.15
N TYR A 387 -13.19 -0.69 20.62
CA TYR A 387 -11.75 -0.91 20.67
C TYR A 387 -10.99 0.21 19.97
N THR A 388 -11.45 0.61 18.78
CA THR A 388 -10.85 1.68 17.98
C THR A 388 -10.82 2.99 18.74
N HIS A 389 -11.98 3.38 19.27
CA HIS A 389 -12.15 4.59 20.06
C HIS A 389 -11.29 4.56 21.34
N ARG A 390 -11.47 3.53 22.17
CA ARG A 390 -10.85 3.46 23.50
C ARG A 390 -9.33 3.32 23.46
N THR A 391 -8.82 2.60 22.46
CA THR A 391 -7.37 2.38 22.32
C THR A 391 -6.69 3.43 21.46
N ARG A 392 -7.43 4.45 21.00
CA ARG A 392 -6.93 5.51 20.12
C ARG A 392 -6.26 4.91 18.87
N LEU A 393 -6.79 3.81 18.35
CA LEU A 393 -6.21 3.15 17.17
C LEU A 393 -6.23 4.08 15.95
N GLY A 394 -7.25 4.94 15.88
CA GLY A 394 -7.42 5.95 14.86
C GLY A 394 -8.70 6.74 15.12
N ASN A 395 -9.09 7.57 14.16
CA ASN A 395 -10.33 8.35 14.17
C ASN A 395 -11.16 8.12 12.90
N TYR A 396 -10.89 7.08 12.12
CA TYR A 396 -11.57 6.79 10.86
C TYR A 396 -11.85 5.29 10.71
N VAL A 397 -12.99 4.96 10.12
CA VAL A 397 -13.36 3.58 9.76
C VAL A 397 -14.09 3.57 8.41
N LEU A 398 -13.77 2.58 7.56
CA LEU A 398 -14.48 2.35 6.31
C LEU A 398 -15.33 1.07 6.37
N PHE A 399 -16.62 1.18 6.06
CA PHE A 399 -17.54 0.05 6.01
C PHE A 399 -17.54 -0.59 4.62
N ARG A 400 -17.05 -1.84 4.56
CA ARG A 400 -17.07 -2.75 3.39
C ARG A 400 -17.38 -4.16 3.90
N SER A 401 -18.36 -4.87 3.32
CA SER A 401 -18.91 -6.12 3.89
C SER A 401 -18.95 -7.25 2.88
N PHE A 402 -18.18 -8.30 3.10
CA PHE A 402 -18.26 -9.50 2.24
C PHE A 402 -19.39 -10.46 2.63
N THR A 403 -20.14 -10.16 3.69
CA THR A 403 -21.20 -11.02 4.23
C THR A 403 -22.57 -10.81 3.60
N GLY A 404 -22.69 -9.81 2.71
CA GLY A 404 -23.94 -9.44 2.04
C GLY A 404 -24.60 -8.19 2.62
N PRO A 405 -25.89 -7.93 2.28
CA PRO A 405 -26.61 -6.74 2.71
C PRO A 405 -26.71 -6.62 4.23
N VAL A 406 -26.31 -5.46 4.74
CA VAL A 406 -26.37 -5.12 6.16
C VAL A 406 -27.73 -4.49 6.50
N PRO A 407 -28.43 -4.95 7.56
CA PRO A 407 -29.67 -4.32 8.02
C PRO A 407 -29.48 -2.82 8.36
N ASP A 408 -30.43 -1.99 7.92
CA ASP A 408 -30.40 -0.54 8.15
C ASP A 408 -30.33 -0.16 9.63
N GLU A 409 -30.94 -0.94 10.50
CA GLU A 409 -30.93 -0.73 11.95
C GLU A 409 -29.52 -0.84 12.54
N LEU A 410 -28.70 -1.78 12.03
CA LEU A 410 -27.30 -1.95 12.43
C LEU A 410 -26.44 -0.82 11.85
N ASN A 411 -26.61 -0.51 10.57
CA ASN A 411 -25.90 0.62 9.93
C ASN A 411 -26.16 1.95 10.64
N GLU A 412 -27.43 2.27 10.96
CA GLU A 412 -27.76 3.51 11.68
C GLU A 412 -27.23 3.49 13.12
N LYS A 413 -27.26 2.33 13.80
CA LYS A 413 -26.68 2.15 15.14
C LYS A 413 -25.17 2.41 15.14
N TRP A 414 -24.43 1.81 14.22
CA TRP A 414 -22.98 1.99 14.12
C TRP A 414 -22.60 3.39 13.68
N GLY A 415 -23.35 3.98 12.75
CA GLY A 415 -23.19 5.40 12.39
C GLY A 415 -23.34 6.31 13.61
N ARG A 416 -24.41 6.14 14.41
CA ARG A 416 -24.61 6.94 15.63
C ARG A 416 -23.49 6.77 16.63
N TYR A 417 -23.00 5.53 16.81
CA TYR A 417 -21.85 5.27 17.66
C TYR A 417 -20.63 6.09 17.21
N CYS A 418 -20.38 6.14 15.90
CA CYS A 418 -19.28 6.91 15.33
C CYS A 418 -19.46 8.42 15.55
N GLU A 419 -20.66 8.95 15.35
CA GLU A 419 -20.98 10.37 15.61
C GLU A 419 -20.75 10.74 17.09
N GLU A 420 -21.23 9.93 18.02
CA GLU A 420 -21.13 10.18 19.46
C GLU A 420 -19.68 10.17 19.99
N ASN A 421 -18.82 9.39 19.33
CA ASN A 421 -17.43 9.13 19.73
C ASN A 421 -16.38 9.79 18.82
N GLY A 422 -16.79 10.57 17.81
CA GLY A 422 -15.86 11.31 16.96
C GLY A 422 -15.05 10.43 16.01
N LEU A 423 -15.63 9.35 15.50
CA LEU A 423 -15.04 8.51 14.45
C LEU A 423 -15.59 8.90 13.08
N TYR A 424 -14.73 9.31 12.15
CA TYR A 424 -15.10 9.56 10.76
C TYR A 424 -15.48 8.26 10.06
N VAL A 425 -16.52 8.32 9.21
CA VAL A 425 -17.10 7.15 8.56
C VAL A 425 -17.09 7.32 7.05
N SER A 426 -16.59 6.30 6.35
CA SER A 426 -16.86 6.11 4.93
C SER A 426 -17.46 4.73 4.66
N ALA A 427 -18.01 4.53 3.47
CA ALA A 427 -18.53 3.23 3.05
C ALA A 427 -18.25 2.95 1.57
N SER A 428 -17.87 1.70 1.26
CA SER A 428 -17.69 1.28 -0.14
C SER A 428 -18.74 0.30 -0.64
N GLU A 429 -19.56 -0.26 0.26
CA GLU A 429 -20.63 -1.19 -0.07
C GLU A 429 -21.86 -0.97 0.84
N TYR A 430 -23.03 -1.44 0.40
CA TYR A 430 -24.29 -1.44 1.16
C TYR A 430 -24.73 -0.10 1.78
N PHE A 431 -24.27 1.03 1.23
CA PHE A 431 -24.62 2.37 1.71
C PHE A 431 -25.88 2.97 1.05
N MET A 432 -26.43 2.31 0.02
CA MET A 432 -27.51 2.86 -0.81
C MET A 432 -28.85 3.08 -0.08
N SER A 433 -29.05 2.55 1.12
CA SER A 433 -30.23 2.89 1.93
C SER A 433 -30.11 4.27 2.59
N GLY A 434 -28.90 4.83 2.68
CA GLY A 434 -28.61 6.06 3.41
C GLY A 434 -28.63 5.91 4.94
N ALA A 435 -28.87 4.70 5.49
CA ALA A 435 -28.98 4.48 6.94
C ALA A 435 -27.67 4.80 7.68
N LEU A 436 -26.53 4.38 7.13
CA LEU A 436 -25.21 4.70 7.69
C LEU A 436 -24.89 6.20 7.60
N VAL A 437 -25.19 6.83 6.45
CA VAL A 437 -25.01 8.28 6.22
C VAL A 437 -25.79 9.07 7.26
N LYS A 438 -27.07 8.71 7.45
CA LYS A 438 -27.95 9.32 8.44
C LYS A 438 -27.44 9.11 9.87
N GLY A 439 -26.99 7.90 10.20
CA GLY A 439 -26.49 7.58 11.53
C GLY A 439 -25.18 8.31 11.87
N ALA A 440 -24.26 8.41 10.91
CA ALA A 440 -22.94 9.03 11.12
C ALA A 440 -22.98 10.56 11.18
N GLY A 441 -24.04 11.19 10.67
CA GLY A 441 -24.27 12.63 10.83
C GLY A 441 -23.07 13.47 10.41
N SER A 442 -22.57 14.32 11.31
CA SER A 442 -21.42 15.20 11.00
C SER A 442 -20.09 14.48 10.83
N MET A 443 -20.01 13.21 11.22
CA MET A 443 -18.81 12.40 11.08
C MET A 443 -18.77 11.59 9.77
N PHE A 444 -19.85 11.63 8.97
CA PHE A 444 -19.84 11.02 7.65
C PHE A 444 -18.88 11.76 6.70
N HIS A 445 -17.99 11.03 6.04
CA HIS A 445 -16.94 11.57 5.17
C HIS A 445 -17.27 11.37 3.68
N ASP A 446 -17.41 10.12 3.23
CA ASP A 446 -17.70 9.78 1.83
C ASP A 446 -18.36 8.40 1.68
N CYS A 447 -18.93 8.15 0.50
CA CYS A 447 -19.14 6.78 0.05
C CYS A 447 -18.89 6.62 -1.45
N GLY A 448 -18.77 5.36 -1.86
CA GLY A 448 -18.62 4.97 -3.26
C GLY A 448 -17.69 3.78 -3.39
N ARG A 449 -17.74 3.11 -4.54
CA ARG A 449 -17.17 1.77 -4.71
C ARG A 449 -15.68 1.70 -4.43
N HIS A 450 -15.27 0.51 -3.98
CA HIS A 450 -13.87 0.19 -3.69
C HIS A 450 -13.01 0.32 -4.96
N GLU A 451 -13.31 -0.41 -6.05
CA GLU A 451 -12.55 -0.32 -7.31
C GLU A 451 -13.46 -0.09 -8.53
N TYR A 452 -13.92 1.14 -8.76
CA TYR A 452 -14.71 1.44 -9.97
C TYR A 452 -13.84 1.74 -11.19
N SER A 453 -12.63 2.26 -10.96
CA SER A 453 -11.64 2.57 -12.01
C SER A 453 -11.01 1.33 -12.66
N GLY A 454 -11.29 0.12 -12.12
CA GLY A 454 -10.86 -1.19 -12.66
C GLY A 454 -10.99 -1.34 -14.17
N MET A 455 -11.97 -0.66 -14.77
CA MET A 455 -12.24 -0.69 -16.21
C MET A 455 -11.05 -0.34 -17.12
N VAL A 456 -10.07 0.46 -16.65
CA VAL A 456 -8.93 0.86 -17.49
C VAL A 456 -7.63 0.10 -17.21
N TYR A 457 -7.53 -0.68 -16.12
CA TYR A 457 -6.31 -1.44 -15.74
C TYR A 457 -6.53 -2.94 -15.48
N ALA A 458 -7.78 -3.39 -15.33
CA ALA A 458 -8.12 -4.79 -15.04
C ALA A 458 -8.63 -5.57 -16.26
N HIS A 459 -8.93 -4.87 -17.35
CA HIS A 459 -9.74 -5.43 -18.43
C HIS A 459 -9.16 -5.15 -19.81
N ASP A 460 -9.16 -6.18 -20.65
CA ASP A 460 -8.96 -6.05 -22.09
C ASP A 460 -10.13 -5.29 -22.75
N PRO A 461 -9.93 -4.71 -23.94
CA PRO A 461 -10.98 -4.06 -24.72
C PRO A 461 -12.25 -4.90 -24.84
N LYS A 462 -13.38 -4.35 -24.41
CA LYS A 462 -14.69 -5.03 -24.47
C LYS A 462 -15.38 -4.66 -25.79
N PRO A 463 -15.88 -5.62 -26.61
CA PRO A 463 -16.38 -5.33 -27.96
C PRO A 463 -17.45 -4.24 -28.10
N HIS A 464 -18.23 -3.99 -27.04
CA HIS A 464 -19.29 -2.97 -27.03
C HIS A 464 -18.86 -1.64 -26.39
N MET A 465 -17.63 -1.56 -25.87
CA MET A 465 -17.06 -0.37 -25.22
C MET A 465 -15.83 0.18 -25.96
N THR A 466 -15.27 -0.59 -26.90
CA THR A 466 -14.10 -0.19 -27.69
C THR A 466 -14.33 1.12 -28.45
N CYS A 467 -13.36 2.02 -28.36
CA CYS A 467 -13.36 3.28 -29.10
C CYS A 467 -12.32 3.28 -30.24
N ASP A 468 -12.54 4.11 -31.26
CA ASP A 468 -11.65 4.24 -32.42
C ASP A 468 -10.66 5.41 -32.30
N ASP A 469 -10.77 6.21 -31.23
CA ASP A 469 -9.84 7.32 -30.94
C ASP A 469 -9.72 7.62 -29.43
N MET A 470 -8.63 8.29 -29.03
CA MET A 470 -8.29 8.58 -27.63
C MET A 470 -9.29 9.52 -26.96
N LYS A 471 -9.91 10.43 -27.73
CA LYS A 471 -10.90 11.37 -27.23
C LYS A 471 -12.16 10.62 -26.81
N LYS A 472 -12.71 9.78 -27.68
CA LYS A 472 -13.89 8.97 -27.38
C LYS A 472 -13.65 7.99 -26.24
N ALA A 473 -12.46 7.38 -26.16
CA ALA A 473 -12.10 6.54 -25.02
C ALA A 473 -12.14 7.32 -23.69
N THR A 474 -11.58 8.53 -23.69
CA THR A 474 -11.63 9.43 -22.51
C THR A 474 -13.07 9.78 -22.14
N GLU A 475 -13.87 10.24 -23.11
CA GLU A 475 -15.26 10.66 -22.89
C GLU A 475 -16.13 9.48 -22.43
N ALA A 476 -15.93 8.28 -22.99
CA ALA A 476 -16.64 7.07 -22.60
C ALA A 476 -16.29 6.62 -21.18
N TYR A 477 -15.02 6.70 -20.78
CA TYR A 477 -14.61 6.43 -19.41
C TYR A 477 -15.21 7.44 -18.42
N GLN A 478 -15.19 8.73 -18.77
CA GLN A 478 -15.78 9.78 -17.92
C GLN A 478 -17.30 9.59 -17.75
N GLU A 479 -18.01 9.26 -18.83
CA GLU A 479 -19.44 8.96 -18.77
C GLU A 479 -19.73 7.72 -17.92
N TYR A 480 -18.89 6.68 -18.03
CA TYR A 480 -18.98 5.50 -17.16
C TYR A 480 -18.83 5.86 -15.68
N MET A 481 -17.78 6.63 -15.33
CA MET A 481 -17.57 7.11 -13.95
C MET A 481 -18.75 7.95 -13.45
N LYS A 482 -19.25 8.85 -14.30
CA LYS A 482 -20.34 9.76 -13.97
C LYS A 482 -21.63 9.02 -13.59
N GLN A 483 -21.95 7.90 -14.22
CA GLN A 483 -23.15 7.13 -13.90
C GLN A 483 -23.19 6.67 -12.45
N GLU A 484 -22.07 6.14 -11.95
CA GLU A 484 -21.97 5.74 -10.54
C GLU A 484 -21.91 6.96 -9.62
N ILE A 485 -21.19 8.02 -9.99
CA ILE A 485 -21.12 9.27 -9.21
C ILE A 485 -22.52 9.84 -8.97
N ASP A 486 -23.27 10.04 -10.04
CA ASP A 486 -24.62 10.62 -9.98
C ASP A 486 -25.57 9.72 -9.16
N LEU A 487 -25.41 8.39 -9.25
CA LEU A 487 -26.16 7.43 -8.43
C LEU A 487 -25.83 7.58 -6.94
N VAL A 488 -24.55 7.67 -6.57
CA VAL A 488 -24.14 7.78 -5.17
C VAL A 488 -24.53 9.14 -4.57
N HIS A 489 -24.50 10.23 -5.36
CA HIS A 489 -25.00 11.55 -4.93
C HIS A 489 -26.49 11.57 -4.56
N THR A 490 -27.27 10.54 -4.94
CA THR A 490 -28.68 10.43 -4.50
C THR A 490 -28.83 10.12 -3.01
N VAL A 491 -27.78 9.58 -2.37
CA VAL A 491 -27.80 9.14 -0.97
C VAL A 491 -26.72 9.78 -0.11
N SER A 492 -25.68 10.36 -0.72
CA SER A 492 -24.53 10.93 -0.03
C SER A 492 -24.17 12.33 -0.56
N PRO A 493 -23.79 13.27 0.32
CA PRO A 493 -23.29 14.58 -0.11
C PRO A 493 -21.85 14.56 -0.66
N SER A 494 -21.14 13.43 -0.53
CA SER A 494 -19.72 13.29 -0.87
C SER A 494 -19.45 11.92 -1.48
N VAL A 495 -18.91 11.90 -2.69
CA VAL A 495 -18.60 10.67 -3.45
C VAL A 495 -17.10 10.45 -3.53
N ALA A 496 -16.67 9.22 -3.25
CA ALA A 496 -15.30 8.78 -3.42
C ALA A 496 -15.16 7.43 -4.10
N PHE A 497 -14.01 7.19 -4.73
CA PHE A 497 -13.63 5.89 -5.28
C PHE A 497 -12.22 5.51 -4.83
N GLY A 498 -11.98 4.20 -4.72
CA GLY A 498 -10.62 3.70 -4.81
C GLY A 498 -10.13 3.82 -6.26
N ASP A 499 -8.91 4.31 -6.43
CA ASP A 499 -8.26 4.41 -7.73
C ASP A 499 -6.84 3.87 -7.69
N ALA A 500 -6.68 2.76 -8.40
CA ALA A 500 -5.43 2.06 -8.62
C ALA A 500 -5.04 2.11 -10.10
N SER A 501 -5.43 3.12 -10.86
CA SER A 501 -5.29 3.13 -12.32
C SER A 501 -4.42 4.28 -12.84
N GLY A 502 -4.30 5.35 -12.06
CA GLY A 502 -3.77 6.63 -12.55
C GLY A 502 -4.79 7.42 -13.37
N ALA A 503 -6.07 7.04 -13.35
CA ALA A 503 -7.16 7.78 -14.00
C ALA A 503 -7.78 8.84 -13.08
N ILE A 504 -7.09 9.19 -11.99
CA ILE A 504 -7.60 10.02 -10.89
C ILE A 504 -8.17 11.36 -11.39
N ARG A 505 -7.49 12.03 -12.33
CA ARG A 505 -8.00 13.29 -12.92
C ARG A 505 -9.37 13.13 -13.57
N HIS A 506 -9.62 11.99 -14.21
CA HIS A 506 -10.87 11.75 -14.93
C HIS A 506 -12.02 11.49 -13.95
N ALA A 507 -11.74 10.90 -12.79
CA ALA A 507 -12.73 10.76 -11.72
C ALA A 507 -13.19 12.14 -11.19
N PHE A 508 -12.27 13.06 -10.92
CA PHE A 508 -12.61 14.44 -10.54
C PHE A 508 -13.36 15.19 -11.65
N ILE A 509 -12.93 15.08 -12.91
CA ILE A 509 -13.64 15.69 -14.06
C ILE A 509 -15.08 15.14 -14.17
N SER A 510 -15.30 13.88 -13.82
CA SER A 510 -16.61 13.23 -13.88
C SER A 510 -17.52 13.61 -12.70
N GLY A 511 -16.98 14.28 -11.67
CA GLY A 511 -17.74 14.81 -10.53
C GLY A 511 -17.45 14.15 -9.17
N ALA A 512 -16.40 13.32 -9.05
CA ALA A 512 -16.01 12.78 -7.74
C ALA A 512 -15.57 13.91 -6.80
N ASP A 513 -15.94 13.81 -5.51
CA ASP A 513 -15.58 14.80 -4.50
C ASP A 513 -14.23 14.51 -3.84
N PHE A 514 -13.87 13.22 -3.79
CA PHE A 514 -12.70 12.72 -3.09
C PHE A 514 -12.16 11.46 -3.79
N ILE A 515 -10.86 11.18 -3.64
CA ILE A 515 -10.24 9.96 -4.15
C ILE A 515 -9.42 9.29 -3.06
N ARG A 516 -9.57 7.97 -2.97
CA ARG A 516 -8.77 7.07 -2.13
C ARG A 516 -7.78 6.40 -3.08
N ALA A 517 -6.56 6.93 -3.19
CA ALA A 517 -5.56 6.32 -4.06
C ALA A 517 -5.12 4.96 -3.47
N GLU A 518 -5.16 3.91 -4.28
CA GLU A 518 -4.79 2.56 -3.85
C GLU A 518 -3.27 2.39 -3.88
N THR A 519 -2.66 2.30 -2.72
CA THR A 519 -1.20 2.13 -2.60
C THR A 519 -0.85 0.66 -2.36
N MET A 520 0.41 0.29 -2.62
CA MET A 520 0.92 -1.09 -2.55
C MET A 520 0.49 -2.04 -3.67
N VAL A 521 -0.18 -1.55 -4.71
CA VAL A 521 -0.48 -2.29 -5.95
C VAL A 521 0.36 -1.81 -7.14
N GLY A 522 0.48 -0.49 -7.29
CA GLY A 522 1.40 0.18 -8.22
C GLY A 522 2.48 0.96 -7.48
N HIS A 523 3.27 1.74 -8.22
CA HIS A 523 4.29 2.58 -7.59
C HIS A 523 3.63 3.73 -6.83
N THR A 524 3.76 3.75 -5.50
CA THR A 524 3.07 4.68 -4.60
C THR A 524 3.29 6.13 -5.04
N MET A 525 4.53 6.56 -5.25
CA MET A 525 4.81 7.94 -5.68
C MET A 525 4.17 8.33 -7.02
N VAL A 526 4.00 7.38 -7.95
CA VAL A 526 3.37 7.67 -9.25
C VAL A 526 1.89 8.01 -9.04
N LEU A 527 1.21 7.29 -8.16
CA LEU A 527 -0.20 7.54 -7.84
C LEU A 527 -0.39 8.82 -7.03
N LEU A 528 0.43 9.03 -5.99
CA LEU A 528 0.30 10.20 -5.12
C LEU A 528 0.61 11.51 -5.86
N SER A 529 1.62 11.50 -6.76
CA SER A 529 1.93 12.66 -7.62
C SER A 529 0.82 12.97 -8.62
N GLN A 530 -0.10 12.05 -8.91
CA GLN A 530 -1.31 12.31 -9.71
C GLN A 530 -2.49 12.75 -8.84
N ALA A 531 -2.67 12.11 -7.68
CA ALA A 531 -3.79 12.32 -6.78
C ALA A 531 -3.84 13.76 -6.25
N ARG A 532 -2.71 14.24 -5.72
CA ARG A 532 -2.58 15.57 -5.14
C ARG A 532 -2.92 16.69 -6.13
N PRO A 533 -2.25 16.83 -7.30
CA PRO A 533 -2.57 17.92 -8.21
C PRO A 533 -3.95 17.80 -8.85
N ALA A 534 -4.48 16.59 -9.03
CA ALA A 534 -5.86 16.43 -9.47
C ALA A 534 -6.86 16.94 -8.42
N ALA A 535 -6.65 16.60 -7.15
CA ALA A 535 -7.49 17.09 -6.05
C ALA A 535 -7.39 18.61 -5.87
N GLU A 536 -6.18 19.18 -5.91
CA GLU A 536 -5.94 20.63 -5.75
C GLU A 536 -6.43 21.45 -6.95
N ALA A 537 -6.25 20.97 -8.19
CA ALA A 537 -6.56 21.74 -9.39
C ALA A 537 -7.98 21.54 -9.92
N LEU A 538 -8.56 20.35 -9.72
CA LEU A 538 -9.86 19.95 -10.31
C LEU A 538 -10.92 19.67 -9.24
N GLY A 539 -10.51 19.25 -8.04
CA GLY A 539 -11.39 18.91 -6.91
C GLY A 539 -11.49 20.00 -5.85
N LYS A 540 -11.67 19.58 -4.59
CA LYS A 540 -11.78 20.46 -3.41
C LYS A 540 -10.45 20.62 -2.65
N GLY A 541 -9.36 20.07 -3.16
CA GLY A 541 -8.04 20.05 -2.52
C GLY A 541 -7.79 18.87 -1.58
N THR A 542 -8.83 18.11 -1.22
CA THR A 542 -8.76 17.00 -0.27
C THR A 542 -8.62 15.65 -0.97
N TRP A 543 -7.74 14.78 -0.47
CA TRP A 543 -7.52 13.43 -1.01
C TRP A 543 -6.95 12.49 0.05
N GLY A 544 -6.91 11.20 -0.24
CA GLY A 544 -6.42 10.19 0.69
C GLY A 544 -5.90 8.94 0.01
N VAL A 545 -5.53 7.96 0.84
CA VAL A 545 -5.02 6.66 0.42
C VAL A 545 -5.75 5.53 1.13
N HIS A 546 -5.91 4.42 0.42
CA HIS A 546 -6.08 3.11 1.03
C HIS A 546 -4.85 2.27 0.75
N ILE A 547 -4.43 1.52 1.75
CA ILE A 547 -3.15 0.80 1.74
C ILE A 547 -3.44 -0.69 1.60
N ALA A 548 -3.23 -1.23 0.39
CA ALA A 548 -3.39 -2.64 0.07
C ALA A 548 -2.14 -3.46 0.45
N ILE A 549 -1.64 -3.28 1.67
CA ILE A 549 -0.35 -3.84 2.11
C ILE A 549 -0.34 -5.38 2.10
N GLN A 550 -1.47 -6.01 2.39
CA GLN A 550 -1.70 -7.45 2.25
C GLN A 550 -1.53 -7.94 0.82
N HIS A 551 -1.75 -7.04 -0.16
CA HIS A 551 -1.58 -7.29 -1.58
C HIS A 551 -0.26 -6.73 -2.13
N SER A 552 0.76 -6.53 -1.29
CA SER A 552 2.06 -6.11 -1.78
C SER A 552 2.84 -7.31 -2.35
N LYS A 553 3.41 -8.12 -1.47
CA LYS A 553 4.41 -9.11 -1.82
C LYS A 553 4.48 -10.26 -0.83
N GLU A 554 4.67 -11.46 -1.35
CA GLU A 554 4.96 -12.69 -0.60
C GLU A 554 6.27 -13.38 -1.03
N PRO A 555 6.90 -14.18 -0.17
CA PRO A 555 6.61 -14.39 1.26
C PRO A 555 6.70 -13.12 2.10
N TYR A 556 6.07 -13.12 3.27
CA TYR A 556 6.16 -12.03 4.23
C TYR A 556 7.49 -12.09 5.00
N TYR A 557 7.98 -10.91 5.38
CA TYR A 557 9.24 -10.71 6.10
C TYR A 557 9.05 -9.62 7.17
N GLU A 558 9.99 -9.49 8.12
CA GLU A 558 9.96 -8.37 9.09
C GLU A 558 10.01 -6.99 8.40
N THR A 559 10.60 -6.93 7.20
CA THR A 559 10.68 -5.73 6.36
C THR A 559 9.31 -5.23 5.89
N HIS A 560 8.26 -6.05 5.98
CA HIS A 560 6.87 -5.66 5.66
C HIS A 560 6.37 -4.49 6.53
N LEU A 561 6.80 -4.41 7.80
CA LEU A 561 6.50 -3.26 8.64
C LEU A 561 7.22 -1.98 8.18
N GLY A 562 8.32 -2.10 7.44
CA GLY A 562 9.05 -0.97 6.84
C GLY A 562 8.31 -0.45 5.61
N GLU A 563 7.72 -1.35 4.82
CA GLU A 563 6.79 -0.98 3.75
C GLU A 563 5.58 -0.24 4.34
N TYR A 564 4.93 -0.80 5.37
CA TYR A 564 3.76 -0.18 6.00
C TYR A 564 4.07 1.22 6.59
N PHE A 565 5.25 1.39 7.21
CA PHE A 565 5.72 2.70 7.67
C PHE A 565 5.78 3.74 6.54
N LEU A 566 6.36 3.36 5.40
CA LEU A 566 6.41 4.23 4.23
C LEU A 566 5.01 4.52 3.67
N SER A 567 4.13 3.52 3.67
CA SER A 567 2.74 3.66 3.21
C SER A 567 1.90 4.62 4.04
N VAL A 568 2.22 4.83 5.33
CA VAL A 568 1.53 5.86 6.14
C VAL A 568 2.24 7.21 6.09
N MET A 569 3.57 7.24 6.13
CA MET A 569 4.33 8.50 6.24
C MET A 569 4.45 9.25 4.91
N GLN A 570 4.69 8.56 3.79
CA GLN A 570 4.88 9.23 2.51
C GLN A 570 3.61 9.99 2.05
N PRO A 571 2.40 9.40 2.06
CA PRO A 571 1.17 10.15 1.75
C PRO A 571 0.94 11.33 2.69
N TRP A 572 1.19 11.17 3.99
CA TRP A 572 1.05 12.26 4.96
C TRP A 572 1.96 13.44 4.63
N MET A 573 3.24 13.18 4.35
CA MET A 573 4.21 14.22 3.95
C MET A 573 3.83 14.91 2.64
N MET A 574 3.13 14.20 1.76
CA MET A 574 2.63 14.73 0.49
C MET A 574 1.34 15.53 0.63
N GLY A 575 0.63 15.45 1.75
CA GLY A 575 -0.60 16.20 2.00
C GLY A 575 -1.88 15.36 2.06
N ALA A 576 -1.82 14.03 2.05
CA ALA A 576 -3.01 13.18 2.18
C ALA A 576 -3.71 13.40 3.53
N GLU A 577 -5.03 13.48 3.52
CA GLU A 577 -5.84 13.75 4.71
C GLU A 577 -6.55 12.52 5.25
N THR A 578 -6.70 11.48 4.43
CA THR A 578 -7.26 10.19 4.85
C THR A 578 -6.24 9.11 4.54
N ILE A 579 -5.84 8.33 5.54
CA ILE A 579 -4.81 7.31 5.45
C ILE A 579 -5.33 6.08 6.20
N TYR A 580 -5.68 5.03 5.48
CA TYR A 580 -6.20 3.82 6.09
C TYR A 580 -5.70 2.55 5.41
N GLU A 581 -5.67 1.46 6.17
CA GLU A 581 -5.32 0.14 5.65
C GLU A 581 -6.56 -0.63 5.18
N GLU A 582 -6.44 -1.31 4.03
CA GLU A 582 -7.57 -1.86 3.27
C GLU A 582 -8.17 -3.16 3.82
N ASP A 583 -7.55 -3.84 4.78
CA ASP A 583 -8.08 -5.10 5.28
C ASP A 583 -7.93 -5.23 6.78
N SER A 584 -8.44 -4.20 7.44
CA SER A 584 -8.71 -4.14 8.86
C SER A 584 -7.52 -4.14 9.82
N LEU A 585 -6.26 -4.18 9.40
CA LEU A 585 -5.06 -4.31 10.27
C LEU A 585 -4.99 -5.61 11.10
N PHE A 586 -6.00 -6.48 10.99
CA PHE A 586 -6.21 -7.58 11.93
C PHE A 586 -5.82 -8.95 11.37
N GLY A 587 -5.67 -9.09 10.05
CA GLY A 587 -5.32 -10.36 9.42
C GLY A 587 -4.24 -10.22 8.33
N MET A 588 -3.61 -11.35 8.00
CA MET A 588 -2.84 -11.58 6.77
C MET A 588 -3.01 -13.04 6.36
N TRP A 589 -3.46 -13.32 5.13
CA TRP A 589 -3.93 -14.67 4.77
C TRP A 589 -3.29 -15.29 3.52
N SER A 590 -2.36 -14.60 2.84
CA SER A 590 -1.74 -15.10 1.60
C SER A 590 -0.57 -16.07 1.81
N GLU A 591 0.07 -16.14 2.98
CA GLU A 591 1.11 -17.15 3.34
C GLU A 591 0.59 -18.05 4.47
N GLU A 592 1.43 -18.49 5.43
CA GLU A 592 0.92 -18.96 6.71
C GLU A 592 0.12 -17.85 7.36
N ARG A 593 -1.11 -18.18 7.74
CA ARG A 593 -2.11 -17.17 8.09
C ARG A 593 -1.81 -16.55 9.45
N MET A 594 -1.86 -15.23 9.49
CA MET A 594 -1.63 -14.43 10.68
C MET A 594 -2.94 -13.84 11.18
N CYS A 595 -3.10 -13.90 12.49
CA CYS A 595 -4.22 -13.42 13.26
C CYS A 595 -3.88 -12.13 13.99
N TRP A 596 -4.80 -11.63 14.82
CA TRP A 596 -4.68 -10.29 15.38
C TRP A 596 -3.40 -10.09 16.19
N ASP A 597 -3.08 -10.98 17.12
CA ASP A 597 -1.95 -10.79 18.03
C ASP A 597 -0.58 -11.20 17.43
N ASP A 598 -0.53 -11.61 16.16
CA ASP A 598 0.71 -11.96 15.47
C ASP A 598 1.58 -10.73 15.12
N ALA A 599 2.88 -10.93 14.93
CA ALA A 599 3.89 -9.87 14.91
C ALA A 599 3.61 -8.77 13.87
N LEU A 600 3.22 -9.13 12.65
CA LEU A 600 2.98 -8.16 11.59
C LEU A 600 1.66 -7.41 11.76
N THR A 601 0.56 -8.10 12.05
CA THR A 601 -0.77 -7.50 12.28
C THR A 601 -0.76 -6.61 13.52
N LYS A 602 -0.19 -7.07 14.64
CA LYS A 602 0.02 -6.24 15.84
C LYS A 602 0.93 -5.05 15.53
N GLY A 603 2.02 -5.26 14.79
CA GLY A 603 2.93 -4.21 14.36
C GLY A 603 2.22 -3.12 13.55
N LYS A 604 1.37 -3.49 12.58
CA LYS A 604 0.54 -2.54 11.82
C LYS A 604 -0.39 -1.74 12.74
N ARG A 605 -1.07 -2.37 13.70
CA ARG A 605 -1.97 -1.68 14.64
C ARG A 605 -1.24 -0.72 15.57
N ASP A 606 -0.11 -1.14 16.11
CA ASP A 606 0.70 -0.27 16.98
C ASP A 606 1.23 0.92 16.18
N MET A 607 1.71 0.69 14.97
CA MET A 607 2.16 1.76 14.07
C MET A 607 1.02 2.68 13.66
N THR A 608 -0.20 2.18 13.43
CA THR A 608 -1.39 3.01 13.15
C THR A 608 -1.72 3.90 14.33
N ARG A 609 -1.72 3.35 15.56
CA ARG A 609 -1.96 4.10 16.80
C ARG A 609 -0.89 5.18 17.02
N ASN A 610 0.37 4.82 16.81
CA ASN A 610 1.50 5.74 16.95
C ASN A 610 1.44 6.83 15.88
N PHE A 611 1.09 6.48 14.63
CA PHE A 611 0.88 7.43 13.55
C PHE A 611 -0.29 8.38 13.83
N PHE A 612 -1.40 7.89 14.38
CA PHE A 612 -2.52 8.73 14.76
C PHE A 612 -2.14 9.74 15.85
N ARG A 613 -1.43 9.30 16.90
CA ARG A 613 -0.86 10.22 17.89
C ARG A 613 0.08 11.23 17.24
N PHE A 614 0.99 10.76 16.39
CA PHE A 614 1.93 11.61 15.67
C PHE A 614 1.22 12.70 14.85
N ALA A 615 0.22 12.34 14.04
CA ALA A 615 -0.53 13.29 13.22
C ALA A 615 -1.28 14.34 14.06
N LYS A 616 -1.71 13.98 15.28
CA LYS A 616 -2.37 14.91 16.22
C LYS A 616 -1.38 15.84 16.94
N THR A 617 -0.14 15.41 17.16
CA THR A 617 0.86 16.20 17.89
C THR A 617 1.86 16.93 16.99
N HIS A 618 1.89 16.59 15.70
CA HIS A 618 2.75 17.22 14.70
C HIS A 618 1.91 17.68 13.51
N PRO A 619 0.92 18.57 13.72
CA PRO A 619 0.11 19.08 12.62
C PRO A 619 1.01 19.68 11.53
N ARG A 620 0.75 19.33 10.27
CA ARG A 620 1.43 19.93 9.12
C ARG A 620 1.18 21.42 9.13
N LYS A 621 2.26 22.19 8.92
CA LYS A 621 2.21 23.65 8.84
C LYS A 621 2.62 24.12 7.46
N GLY A 622 2.06 25.25 7.06
CA GLY A 622 2.34 25.84 5.76
C GLY A 622 1.69 25.09 4.60
N LYS A 623 2.26 25.26 3.41
CA LYS A 623 1.82 24.59 2.18
C LYS A 623 2.96 23.81 1.56
N ASN A 624 2.67 22.60 1.09
CA ASN A 624 3.60 21.83 0.29
C ASN A 624 3.92 22.58 -1.01
N VAL A 625 5.20 22.71 -1.40
CA VAL A 625 5.62 23.43 -2.62
C VAL A 625 6.47 22.52 -3.49
N ARG A 626 6.10 22.45 -4.77
CA ARG A 626 6.77 21.65 -5.80
C ARG A 626 7.24 22.56 -6.92
N ASN A 627 8.48 22.36 -7.36
CA ASN A 627 9.08 23.17 -8.43
C ASN A 627 8.88 22.52 -9.82
N ILE A 628 8.66 21.21 -9.86
CA ILE A 628 8.64 20.42 -11.09
C ILE A 628 7.24 19.79 -11.25
N ALA A 629 6.71 19.87 -12.47
CA ALA A 629 5.52 19.13 -12.88
C ALA A 629 5.77 18.34 -14.17
N PHE A 630 5.30 17.10 -14.21
CA PHE A 630 5.11 16.31 -15.42
C PHE A 630 3.67 16.51 -15.91
N LEU A 631 3.48 17.02 -17.13
CA LEU A 631 2.16 17.32 -17.65
C LEU A 631 1.48 16.07 -18.21
N GLU A 632 0.33 15.73 -17.65
CA GLU A 632 -0.59 14.74 -18.19
C GLU A 632 -1.36 15.35 -19.37
N GLY A 633 -0.92 15.06 -20.59
CA GLY A 633 -1.48 15.66 -21.80
C GLY A 633 -2.95 15.28 -22.05
N ARG A 634 -3.59 16.04 -22.94
CA ARG A 634 -5.01 15.88 -23.26
C ARG A 634 -5.27 14.52 -23.90
N TYR A 635 -6.27 13.80 -23.37
CA TYR A 635 -6.63 12.43 -23.74
C TYR A 635 -5.53 11.38 -23.53
N ALA A 636 -4.43 11.72 -22.84
CA ALA A 636 -3.42 10.74 -22.47
C ALA A 636 -4.06 9.64 -21.60
N ALA A 637 -3.69 8.39 -21.88
CA ALA A 637 -4.20 7.27 -21.14
C ALA A 637 -3.72 7.29 -19.67
N PRO A 638 -4.55 6.81 -18.73
CA PRO A 638 -4.14 6.52 -17.36
C PRO A 638 -2.88 5.66 -17.32
N PHE A 639 -1.97 5.95 -16.39
CA PHE A 639 -0.74 5.18 -16.21
C PHE A 639 -0.26 5.23 -14.77
N ASN A 640 0.05 4.08 -14.19
CA ASN A 640 0.55 4.00 -12.82
C ASN A 640 1.55 2.87 -12.54
N GLY A 641 1.98 2.14 -13.57
CA GLY A 641 2.97 1.08 -13.40
C GLY A 641 2.42 -0.26 -12.90
N PHE A 642 1.10 -0.51 -13.00
CA PHE A 642 0.41 -1.69 -12.48
C PHE A 642 -0.80 -2.13 -13.35
N ILE A 643 -1.15 -3.43 -13.33
CA ILE A 643 -2.29 -4.06 -14.03
C ILE A 643 -2.83 -5.26 -13.21
N CYS A 644 -4.15 -5.48 -13.11
CA CYS A 644 -4.75 -6.61 -12.35
C CYS A 644 -5.58 -7.60 -13.20
N ASP A 645 -6.01 -8.70 -12.56
CA ASP A 645 -6.87 -9.78 -13.10
C ASP A 645 -6.10 -10.86 -13.91
N VAL A 646 -6.50 -11.20 -15.14
CA VAL A 646 -5.94 -12.31 -15.94
C VAL A 646 -4.61 -11.99 -16.62
N GLU A 647 -3.66 -12.93 -16.77
CA GLU A 647 -2.36 -12.68 -17.44
C GLU A 647 -2.52 -12.09 -18.86
N GLN A 648 -2.56 -10.76 -18.95
CA GLN A 648 -2.62 -10.02 -20.20
C GLN A 648 -1.28 -10.05 -20.91
N ASP A 649 -1.33 -9.98 -22.23
CA ASP A 649 -0.16 -9.83 -23.08
C ASP A 649 0.54 -8.47 -22.80
N PRO A 650 1.89 -8.39 -22.85
CA PRO A 650 2.63 -7.13 -22.67
C PRO A 650 2.21 -5.97 -23.59
N HIS A 651 1.53 -6.28 -24.71
CA HIS A 651 1.04 -5.34 -25.72
C HIS A 651 -0.44 -4.98 -25.56
N TYR A 652 -1.03 -5.16 -24.37
CA TYR A 652 -2.42 -4.77 -24.14
C TYR A 652 -2.67 -3.28 -24.41
N SER A 653 -3.95 -3.01 -24.69
CA SER A 653 -4.42 -1.70 -25.12
C SER A 653 -4.37 -0.66 -23.99
N VAL A 654 -3.89 0.53 -24.30
CA VAL A 654 -4.17 1.71 -23.47
C VAL A 654 -5.68 1.92 -23.36
N TRP A 655 -6.15 2.52 -22.26
CA TRP A 655 -7.58 2.68 -21.93
C TRP A 655 -8.35 1.39 -21.60
N GLY A 656 -7.68 0.24 -21.47
CA GLY A 656 -8.27 -1.02 -21.01
C GLY A 656 -9.55 -1.38 -21.76
N ALA A 657 -10.68 -1.50 -21.04
CA ALA A 657 -11.98 -1.87 -21.61
C ALA A 657 -12.48 -0.94 -22.74
N PHE A 658 -12.06 0.33 -22.73
CA PHE A 658 -12.46 1.35 -23.72
C PHE A 658 -11.48 1.48 -24.89
N GLY A 659 -10.36 0.77 -24.83
CA GLY A 659 -9.33 0.77 -25.87
C GLY A 659 -9.70 -0.02 -27.12
N CYS A 660 -8.68 -0.34 -27.92
CA CYS A 660 -8.77 -1.17 -29.13
C CYS A 660 -7.58 -2.14 -29.20
N ASN A 661 -7.79 -3.35 -29.72
CA ASN A 661 -6.72 -4.37 -29.83
C ASN A 661 -5.81 -4.18 -31.05
N ASN A 662 -5.88 -3.04 -31.75
CA ASN A 662 -4.95 -2.76 -32.82
C ASN A 662 -3.53 -2.48 -32.25
N PRO A 663 -2.44 -2.86 -32.95
CA PRO A 663 -1.08 -2.69 -32.42
C PRO A 663 -0.72 -1.27 -31.99
N GLU A 664 -1.23 -0.25 -32.69
CA GLU A 664 -0.97 1.16 -32.36
C GLU A 664 -1.55 1.59 -31.01
N TRP A 665 -2.51 0.85 -30.44
CA TRP A 665 -3.07 1.08 -29.11
C TRP A 665 -2.27 0.43 -27.98
N GLY A 666 -1.23 -0.34 -28.29
CA GLY A 666 -0.28 -0.78 -27.28
C GLY A 666 0.47 0.39 -26.64
N HIS A 667 1.17 0.09 -25.54
CA HIS A 667 2.02 1.05 -24.84
C HIS A 667 3.29 1.32 -25.67
N GLY A 668 3.28 2.41 -26.44
CA GLY A 668 4.32 2.73 -27.43
C GLY A 668 5.11 3.98 -27.08
N GLN A 669 5.68 4.66 -28.07
CA GLN A 669 6.50 5.86 -27.85
C GLN A 669 5.87 6.93 -26.94
N PRO A 670 4.54 7.24 -27.04
CA PRO A 670 3.92 8.22 -26.15
C PRO A 670 3.92 7.79 -24.68
N GLU A 671 3.72 6.50 -24.39
CA GLU A 671 3.73 5.95 -23.03
C GLU A 671 5.16 5.70 -22.52
N LYS A 672 6.12 5.38 -23.41
CA LYS A 672 7.55 5.22 -23.05
C LYS A 672 8.17 6.45 -22.40
N CYS A 673 7.57 7.64 -22.53
CA CYS A 673 7.99 8.82 -21.77
C CYS A 673 7.97 8.59 -20.24
N ARG A 674 7.17 7.63 -19.74
CA ARG A 674 7.12 7.25 -18.32
C ARG A 674 8.44 6.65 -17.84
N GLN A 675 9.21 5.99 -18.71
CA GLN A 675 10.56 5.52 -18.38
C GLN A 675 11.55 6.68 -18.15
N LEU A 676 11.26 7.89 -18.64
CA LEU A 676 12.08 9.07 -18.37
C LEU A 676 11.84 9.64 -16.98
N LEU A 677 10.72 9.29 -16.33
CA LEU A 677 10.48 9.65 -14.93
C LEU A 677 11.48 8.99 -13.98
N ASP A 678 12.25 8.00 -14.42
CA ASP A 678 13.39 7.44 -13.71
C ASP A 678 14.43 8.51 -13.29
N VAL A 679 14.42 9.68 -13.95
CA VAL A 679 15.20 10.86 -13.55
C VAL A 679 14.67 11.48 -12.25
N LEU A 680 13.35 11.56 -12.08
CA LEU A 680 12.70 12.15 -10.90
C LEU A 680 12.45 11.12 -9.80
N MET A 681 12.32 9.84 -10.16
CA MET A 681 12.08 8.70 -9.27
C MET A 681 12.87 7.46 -9.73
N PRO A 682 14.16 7.36 -9.39
CA PRO A 682 15.05 6.31 -9.88
C PRO A 682 14.58 4.89 -9.54
N GLY A 683 14.35 4.10 -10.58
CA GLY A 683 13.92 2.71 -10.51
C GLY A 683 12.40 2.51 -10.42
N ALA A 684 11.58 3.57 -10.40
CA ALA A 684 10.13 3.42 -10.23
C ALA A 684 9.52 2.43 -11.24
N SER A 685 8.61 1.57 -10.79
CA SER A 685 7.94 0.61 -11.66
C SER A 685 7.14 1.32 -12.75
N THR A 686 7.40 0.97 -14.01
CA THR A 686 6.67 1.50 -15.17
C THR A 686 6.02 0.38 -15.98
N HIS A 687 5.51 -0.69 -15.35
CA HIS A 687 4.75 -1.71 -16.10
C HIS A 687 3.61 -1.04 -16.89
N PRO A 688 3.34 -1.45 -18.14
CA PRO A 688 3.90 -2.60 -18.86
C PRO A 688 5.23 -2.40 -19.59
N LEU A 689 5.84 -1.23 -19.46
CA LEU A 689 7.08 -0.94 -20.16
C LEU A 689 8.21 -1.81 -19.62
N ARG A 690 9.08 -2.28 -20.51
CA ARG A 690 10.17 -3.20 -20.15
C ARG A 690 11.20 -2.48 -19.28
N GLN A 691 11.61 -3.10 -18.18
CA GLN A 691 12.55 -2.54 -17.22
C GLN A 691 13.54 -3.58 -16.68
N LYS A 692 14.74 -3.11 -16.36
CA LYS A 692 15.84 -3.86 -15.73
C LYS A 692 15.43 -4.25 -14.31
N PHE A 693 15.34 -5.55 -14.08
CA PHE A 693 14.90 -6.09 -12.81
C PHE A 693 15.83 -5.76 -11.63
N ASP A 694 17.11 -5.51 -11.88
CA ASP A 694 18.10 -5.13 -10.88
C ASP A 694 17.98 -3.68 -10.40
N LYS A 695 17.30 -2.84 -11.18
CA LYS A 695 17.07 -1.42 -10.87
C LYS A 695 15.64 -1.11 -10.43
N ARG A 696 14.69 -1.97 -10.78
CA ARG A 696 13.28 -1.74 -10.53
C ARG A 696 12.97 -1.72 -9.02
N ARG A 697 12.19 -0.73 -8.63
CA ARG A 697 11.56 -0.57 -7.32
C ARG A 697 10.05 -0.58 -7.53
N PHE A 698 9.36 -1.50 -6.85
CA PHE A 698 7.93 -1.68 -7.07
C PHE A 698 7.09 -0.54 -6.47
N TYR A 699 7.35 -0.18 -5.21
CA TYR A 699 6.46 0.71 -4.46
C TYR A 699 7.03 2.09 -4.16
N PHE A 700 8.32 2.15 -3.82
CA PHE A 700 8.94 3.36 -3.29
C PHE A 700 10.27 3.67 -3.99
N ALA A 701 10.52 4.96 -4.22
CA ALA A 701 11.77 5.48 -4.77
C ALA A 701 12.10 6.82 -4.12
N GLY A 702 13.38 7.19 -4.09
CA GLY A 702 13.79 8.53 -3.71
C GLY A 702 13.44 9.57 -4.77
N THR A 703 13.61 10.84 -4.43
CA THR A 703 13.30 12.00 -5.30
C THR A 703 14.50 12.93 -5.39
N PRO A 704 15.50 12.67 -6.27
CA PRO A 704 16.77 13.40 -6.28
C PRO A 704 16.63 14.92 -6.49
N TYR A 705 15.54 15.36 -7.12
CA TYR A 705 15.26 16.77 -7.40
C TYR A 705 14.10 17.33 -6.56
N GLY A 706 13.65 16.57 -5.55
CA GLY A 706 12.49 16.88 -4.71
C GLY A 706 11.19 16.30 -5.26
N ASP A 707 10.16 16.34 -4.41
CA ASP A 707 8.80 15.97 -4.77
C ASP A 707 8.29 16.77 -5.99
N PHE A 708 7.45 16.13 -6.80
CA PHE A 708 6.93 16.65 -8.07
C PHE A 708 5.48 16.23 -8.28
N ASP A 709 4.80 16.89 -9.22
CA ASP A 709 3.40 16.59 -9.56
C ASP A 709 3.26 16.03 -10.98
N CYS A 710 2.37 15.05 -11.17
CA CYS A 710 1.82 14.67 -12.46
C CYS A 710 0.54 15.50 -12.70
N LEU A 711 0.73 16.66 -13.32
CA LEU A 711 -0.26 17.73 -13.44
C LEU A 711 -1.25 17.46 -14.57
N PRO A 712 -2.59 17.44 -14.32
CA PRO A 712 -3.59 17.40 -15.38
C PRO A 712 -3.49 18.62 -16.29
N VAL A 713 -3.48 18.42 -17.61
CA VAL A 713 -3.55 19.54 -18.56
C VAL A 713 -4.79 20.39 -18.37
N GLU A 714 -5.86 19.87 -17.79
CA GLU A 714 -7.09 20.59 -17.46
C GLU A 714 -6.94 21.62 -16.33
N ALA A 715 -5.80 21.62 -15.60
CA ALA A 715 -5.54 22.59 -14.56
C ALA A 715 -5.60 24.04 -15.07
N LYS A 716 -6.10 24.93 -14.21
CA LYS A 716 -6.22 26.37 -14.50
C LYS A 716 -4.85 27.06 -14.48
N GLN A 717 -4.74 28.17 -15.21
CA GLN A 717 -3.47 28.89 -15.42
C GLN A 717 -2.76 29.28 -14.13
N ASP A 718 -3.50 29.76 -13.12
CA ASP A 718 -3.00 30.14 -11.81
C ASP A 718 -2.34 28.98 -11.08
N TYR A 719 -2.92 27.79 -11.17
CA TYR A 719 -2.31 26.58 -10.62
C TYR A 719 -1.08 26.13 -11.42
N VAL A 720 -1.12 26.17 -12.76
CA VAL A 720 0.05 25.83 -13.61
C VAL A 720 1.24 26.77 -13.33
N ASN A 721 0.98 28.04 -13.02
CA ASN A 721 2.03 29.04 -12.79
C ASN A 721 2.82 28.86 -11.49
N GLN A 722 2.48 27.88 -10.63
CA GLN A 722 3.23 27.62 -9.40
C GLN A 722 4.52 26.84 -9.62
N TYR A 723 4.67 26.20 -10.78
CA TYR A 723 5.83 25.37 -11.11
C TYR A 723 6.91 26.20 -11.82
N ASP A 724 8.18 25.87 -11.55
CA ASP A 724 9.34 26.47 -12.23
C ASP A 724 9.66 25.72 -13.53
N LEU A 725 9.41 24.41 -13.55
CA LEU A 725 9.65 23.51 -14.68
C LEU A 725 8.42 22.65 -14.99
N LEU A 726 7.97 22.69 -16.24
CA LEU A 726 6.91 21.84 -16.77
C LEU A 726 7.49 20.90 -17.84
N LEU A 727 7.29 19.59 -17.67
CA LEU A 727 7.73 18.53 -18.57
C LEU A 727 6.53 18.01 -19.36
N ASN A 728 6.42 18.37 -20.65
CA ASN A 728 5.38 17.88 -21.54
C ASN A 728 5.97 16.85 -22.52
N LEU A 729 5.85 15.56 -22.20
CA LEU A 729 6.64 14.51 -22.86
C LEU A 729 5.80 13.33 -23.42
N GLY A 730 4.57 13.17 -22.95
CA GLY A 730 3.69 12.06 -23.33
C GLY A 730 2.73 12.42 -24.46
N TRP A 731 1.68 11.61 -24.62
CA TRP A 731 0.57 11.90 -25.53
C TRP A 731 -0.07 13.25 -25.18
N ASN A 732 -0.28 14.09 -26.18
CA ASN A 732 -1.06 15.32 -26.02
C ASN A 732 -1.78 15.66 -27.33
N THR A 733 -3.11 15.72 -27.29
CA THR A 733 -3.89 16.27 -28.41
C THR A 733 -4.02 17.78 -28.23
N MET A 734 -3.19 18.53 -28.95
CA MET A 734 -3.10 19.99 -28.84
C MET A 734 -4.37 20.69 -29.33
N ILE A 735 -4.89 21.58 -28.48
CA ILE A 735 -5.98 22.52 -28.81
C ILE A 735 -5.55 23.95 -28.48
N GLU A 736 -6.34 24.93 -28.92
CA GLU A 736 -6.03 26.35 -28.73
C GLU A 736 -5.86 26.75 -27.25
N GLU A 737 -6.73 26.22 -26.38
CA GLU A 737 -6.69 26.50 -24.94
C GLU A 737 -5.36 26.06 -24.32
N ASP A 738 -4.94 24.82 -24.58
CA ASP A 738 -3.70 24.27 -24.03
C ASP A 738 -2.48 25.00 -24.60
N TYR A 739 -2.48 25.32 -25.90
CA TYR A 739 -1.40 26.10 -26.52
C TYR A 739 -1.25 27.47 -25.86
N THR A 740 -2.38 28.16 -25.64
CA THR A 740 -2.40 29.48 -25.01
C THR A 740 -1.89 29.40 -23.57
N LYS A 741 -2.35 28.40 -22.82
CA LYS A 741 -1.95 28.17 -21.43
C LYS A 741 -0.46 27.90 -21.28
N LEU A 742 0.09 27.01 -22.11
CA LEU A 742 1.53 26.73 -22.14
C LEU A 742 2.33 27.98 -22.52
N THR A 743 1.82 28.76 -23.48
CA THR A 743 2.46 30.02 -23.89
C THR A 743 2.48 31.04 -22.77
N ASP A 744 1.37 31.21 -22.06
CA ASP A 744 1.25 32.20 -20.99
C ASP A 744 2.04 31.78 -19.73
N TYR A 745 2.09 30.48 -19.43
CA TYR A 745 2.99 29.93 -18.41
C TYR A 745 4.45 30.36 -18.65
N VAL A 746 4.95 30.17 -19.87
CA VAL A 746 6.32 30.54 -20.22
C VAL A 746 6.50 32.06 -20.21
N LYS A 747 5.57 32.84 -20.78
CA LYS A 747 5.62 34.31 -20.74
C LYS A 747 5.77 34.84 -19.31
N ASN A 748 5.12 34.19 -18.35
CA ASN A 748 5.12 34.59 -16.94
C ASN A 748 6.38 34.20 -16.17
N GLY A 749 7.26 33.37 -16.73
CA GLY A 749 8.56 33.03 -16.13
C GLY A 749 8.86 31.54 -16.08
N GLY A 750 7.87 30.68 -16.36
CA GLY A 750 8.04 29.23 -16.32
C GLY A 750 9.01 28.71 -17.38
N THR A 751 9.64 27.58 -17.08
CA THR A 751 10.41 26.79 -18.06
C THR A 751 9.57 25.62 -18.55
N LEU A 752 9.43 25.49 -19.86
CA LEU A 752 8.73 24.37 -20.51
C LEU A 752 9.74 23.50 -21.27
N LEU A 753 9.80 22.21 -20.97
CA LEU A 753 10.43 21.21 -21.83
C LEU A 753 9.35 20.44 -22.59
N THR A 754 9.44 20.41 -23.92
CA THR A 754 8.46 19.74 -24.78
C THR A 754 9.12 19.11 -26.00
N GLY A 755 8.47 18.13 -26.63
CA GLY A 755 8.84 17.64 -27.96
C GLY A 755 7.90 18.17 -29.04
N ILE A 756 8.27 17.93 -30.31
CA ILE A 756 7.42 18.24 -31.46
C ILE A 756 6.09 17.46 -31.43
N PRO A 757 6.05 16.15 -31.12
CA PRO A 757 4.78 15.40 -31.14
C PRO A 757 3.73 15.88 -30.14
N GLN A 758 4.13 16.59 -29.08
CA GLN A 758 3.19 17.17 -28.12
C GLN A 758 2.32 18.29 -28.72
N PHE A 759 2.68 18.82 -29.88
CA PHE A 759 1.87 19.77 -30.65
C PHE A 759 0.97 19.08 -31.69
N SER A 760 0.91 17.75 -31.68
CA SER A 760 0.03 16.97 -32.54
C SER A 760 -1.44 17.31 -32.28
N THR A 761 -2.24 17.34 -33.35
CA THR A 761 -3.70 17.54 -33.28
C THR A 761 -4.48 16.22 -33.38
N HIS A 762 -3.77 15.09 -33.46
CA HIS A 762 -4.38 13.78 -33.60
C HIS A 762 -5.15 13.36 -32.36
N THR A 763 -6.32 12.76 -32.59
CA THR A 763 -7.04 11.95 -31.59
C THR A 763 -6.86 10.46 -31.85
N ARG A 764 -6.54 10.06 -33.08
CA ARG A 764 -6.37 8.66 -33.45
C ARG A 764 -4.90 8.25 -33.44
N ARG A 765 -4.62 6.96 -33.22
CA ARG A 765 -3.26 6.43 -33.00
C ARG A 765 -2.59 5.88 -34.26
N GLU A 766 -3.26 5.80 -35.42
CA GLU A 766 -2.73 5.11 -36.60
C GLU A 766 -1.44 5.74 -37.14
N PHE A 767 -1.23 7.05 -36.93
CA PHE A 767 0.01 7.73 -37.33
C PHE A 767 1.24 7.21 -36.58
N LEU A 768 1.09 6.57 -35.41
CA LEU A 768 2.21 6.00 -34.65
C LEU A 768 2.89 4.83 -35.38
N LYS A 769 2.24 4.23 -36.40
CA LYS A 769 2.79 3.10 -37.16
C LYS A 769 4.07 3.46 -37.91
N ASP A 770 4.16 4.69 -38.40
CA ASP A 770 5.32 5.13 -39.19
C ASP A 770 5.68 6.61 -39.01
N MET A 771 4.94 7.34 -38.16
CA MET A 771 5.10 8.77 -37.88
C MET A 771 5.03 9.68 -39.13
N LYS A 772 4.56 9.19 -40.29
CA LYS A 772 4.57 9.98 -41.54
C LYS A 772 3.50 11.06 -41.57
N ASP A 773 2.36 10.82 -40.93
CA ASP A 773 1.23 11.75 -40.84
C ASP A 773 1.21 12.45 -39.49
N LEU A 774 2.28 13.13 -39.08
CA LEU A 774 2.28 13.91 -37.84
C LEU A 774 1.69 15.31 -38.09
N ALA A 775 0.38 15.46 -37.90
CA ALA A 775 -0.32 16.74 -38.08
C ALA A 775 -0.15 17.66 -36.87
N LEU A 776 0.55 18.78 -37.05
CA LEU A 776 0.91 19.71 -35.98
C LEU A 776 -0.01 20.93 -35.92
N TRP A 777 -0.21 21.45 -34.71
CA TRP A 777 -0.89 22.72 -34.44
C TRP A 777 -0.32 23.86 -35.32
N LYS A 778 -1.20 24.71 -35.86
CA LYS A 778 -0.85 25.78 -36.82
C LYS A 778 -0.01 25.29 -38.02
N GLY A 779 -0.14 24.04 -38.42
CA GLY A 779 0.64 23.45 -39.51
C GLY A 779 2.15 23.39 -39.22
N GLY A 780 2.55 23.38 -37.95
CA GLY A 780 3.95 23.35 -37.53
C GLY A 780 4.61 24.74 -37.41
N ASP A 781 3.88 25.85 -37.62
CA ASP A 781 4.39 27.18 -37.25
C ASP A 781 4.24 27.39 -35.74
N LEU A 782 5.32 27.06 -35.03
CA LEU A 782 5.46 27.21 -33.58
C LEU A 782 6.41 28.37 -33.25
N SER A 783 6.52 29.37 -34.13
CA SER A 783 7.51 30.44 -33.99
C SER A 783 7.25 31.37 -32.81
N ASP A 784 5.99 31.53 -32.39
CA ASP A 784 5.59 32.35 -31.24
C ASP A 784 5.98 31.73 -29.88
N LEU A 785 5.96 30.41 -29.75
CA LEU A 785 6.30 29.70 -28.52
C LEU A 785 7.70 29.07 -28.58
N CYS A 786 7.92 28.17 -29.53
CA CYS A 786 9.14 27.37 -29.64
C CYS A 786 10.24 28.05 -30.46
N GLY A 787 9.92 29.16 -31.15
CA GLY A 787 10.90 29.88 -31.98
C GLY A 787 11.35 29.07 -33.20
N ILE A 788 10.53 28.15 -33.70
CA ILE A 788 10.81 27.28 -34.86
C ILE A 788 9.59 27.11 -35.76
N ARG A 789 9.83 26.74 -37.02
CA ARG A 789 8.82 26.19 -37.94
C ARG A 789 9.22 24.78 -38.34
N VAL A 790 8.28 23.85 -38.23
CA VAL A 790 8.51 22.43 -38.51
C VAL A 790 8.03 22.13 -39.93
N ASN A 791 8.94 21.68 -40.80
CA ASN A 791 8.68 21.42 -42.21
C ASN A 791 8.31 19.95 -42.51
N GLY A 792 8.53 19.04 -41.55
CA GLY A 792 8.30 17.61 -41.69
C GLY A 792 9.41 16.76 -41.08
N ALA A 793 9.41 15.47 -41.42
CA ALA A 793 10.49 14.55 -41.08
C ALA A 793 11.81 14.97 -41.77
N GLY A 794 12.90 14.90 -41.02
CA GLY A 794 14.25 15.25 -41.45
C GLY A 794 15.15 14.03 -41.63
N VAL A 795 16.42 14.19 -41.24
CA VAL A 795 17.44 13.14 -41.36
C VAL A 795 17.33 12.12 -40.22
N LYS A 796 17.82 10.90 -40.46
CA LYS A 796 17.99 9.89 -39.42
C LYS A 796 19.06 10.32 -38.41
N TYR A 797 18.77 10.14 -37.13
CA TYR A 797 19.71 10.38 -36.04
C TYR A 797 20.93 9.46 -36.17
N CYS A 798 22.14 10.00 -35.97
CA CYS A 798 23.37 9.23 -36.12
C CYS A 798 23.70 8.32 -34.92
N GLY A 799 22.89 8.38 -33.85
CA GLY A 799 23.15 7.70 -32.58
C GLY A 799 24.04 8.48 -31.61
N GLN A 800 24.53 9.66 -32.01
CA GLN A 800 25.39 10.52 -31.18
C GLN A 800 24.97 11.99 -31.24
N TRP A 801 25.05 12.68 -30.10
CA TRP A 801 24.72 14.10 -29.97
C TRP A 801 25.86 14.89 -29.34
N ASN A 802 25.89 16.19 -29.59
CA ASN A 802 26.77 17.17 -28.96
C ASN A 802 25.97 18.37 -28.45
N ALA A 803 26.55 19.10 -27.51
CA ALA A 803 26.00 20.35 -26.99
C ALA A 803 27.14 21.27 -26.55
N LEU A 804 26.82 22.54 -26.35
CA LEU A 804 27.71 23.44 -25.62
C LEU A 804 27.82 22.96 -24.17
N ASN A 805 29.05 22.79 -23.68
CA ASN A 805 29.37 22.27 -22.35
C ASN A 805 28.75 20.89 -22.07
N LYS A 806 28.79 19.97 -23.06
CA LYS A 806 28.25 18.61 -22.93
C LYS A 806 28.73 17.89 -21.66
N GLU A 807 29.96 18.15 -21.24
CA GLU A 807 30.57 17.60 -20.02
C GLU A 807 29.86 17.99 -18.72
N THR A 808 29.06 19.06 -18.72
CA THR A 808 28.26 19.47 -17.55
C THR A 808 26.84 18.92 -17.56
N VAL A 809 26.41 18.29 -18.66
CA VAL A 809 25.06 17.72 -18.76
C VAL A 809 25.05 16.35 -18.06
N PRO A 810 24.12 16.11 -17.11
CA PRO A 810 24.04 14.83 -16.41
C PRO A 810 23.76 13.66 -17.36
N ALA A 811 24.26 12.48 -17.02
CA ALA A 811 23.99 11.23 -17.74
C ALA A 811 23.30 10.22 -16.80
N PRO A 812 22.00 10.41 -16.51
CA PRO A 812 21.27 9.51 -15.62
C PRO A 812 21.20 8.09 -16.20
N VAL A 813 21.22 7.08 -15.33
CA VAL A 813 21.24 5.68 -15.77
C VAL A 813 19.85 5.06 -15.66
N LEU A 814 19.15 5.03 -16.78
CA LEU A 814 17.76 4.56 -16.85
C LEU A 814 17.58 3.07 -16.52
N SER A 815 16.46 2.77 -15.87
CA SER A 815 15.92 1.44 -15.59
C SER A 815 15.27 0.78 -16.82
N ALA A 816 15.00 1.50 -17.90
CA ALA A 816 14.44 0.96 -19.13
C ALA A 816 15.27 -0.18 -19.73
N LEU A 817 14.58 -1.18 -20.30
CA LEU A 817 15.15 -2.16 -21.22
C LEU A 817 14.80 -1.78 -22.67
N PRO A 818 15.59 -2.25 -23.66
CA PRO A 818 15.23 -2.11 -25.07
C PRO A 818 13.83 -2.63 -25.37
N SER A 819 13.22 -2.06 -26.40
CA SER A 819 11.98 -2.46 -27.06
C SER A 819 12.02 -3.93 -27.44
N ASP A 820 10.87 -4.57 -27.55
CA ASP A 820 10.80 -6.01 -27.86
C ASP A 820 11.16 -6.32 -29.31
N SER A 821 10.94 -5.34 -30.19
CA SER A 821 11.36 -5.38 -31.59
C SER A 821 12.08 -4.08 -31.98
N PRO A 822 13.11 -4.14 -32.86
CA PRO A 822 13.70 -2.96 -33.47
C PRO A 822 12.69 -2.09 -34.24
N ASP A 823 11.59 -2.69 -34.71
CA ASP A 823 10.55 -2.00 -35.46
C ASP A 823 9.47 -1.35 -34.57
N GLU A 824 9.52 -1.57 -33.24
CA GLU A 824 8.48 -1.10 -32.30
C GLU A 824 8.36 0.43 -32.28
N ASP A 825 9.50 1.13 -32.29
CA ASP A 825 9.54 2.59 -32.35
C ASP A 825 9.75 3.13 -33.79
N GLY A 826 10.14 2.27 -34.73
CA GLY A 826 10.47 2.68 -36.09
C GLY A 826 11.80 3.43 -36.20
N ASP A 827 11.97 4.23 -37.27
CA ASP A 827 13.20 4.99 -37.50
C ASP A 827 13.30 6.22 -36.57
N ALA A 828 14.44 6.34 -35.88
CA ALA A 828 14.79 7.55 -35.13
C ALA A 828 15.13 8.72 -36.06
N LEU A 829 14.12 9.52 -36.41
CA LEU A 829 14.25 10.69 -37.27
C LEU A 829 14.30 12.00 -36.45
N LEU A 830 15.12 12.95 -36.92
CA LEU A 830 15.05 14.34 -36.48
C LEU A 830 13.99 15.07 -37.30
N ALA A 831 13.44 16.18 -36.79
CA ALA A 831 12.55 17.03 -37.57
C ALA A 831 13.35 17.99 -38.46
N ASP A 832 12.87 18.26 -39.68
CA ASP A 832 13.37 19.40 -40.45
C ASP A 832 12.76 20.69 -39.91
N VAL A 833 13.59 21.54 -39.32
CA VAL A 833 13.16 22.76 -38.64
C VAL A 833 13.85 23.99 -39.20
N THR A 834 13.08 25.06 -39.36
CA THR A 834 13.59 26.40 -39.65
C THR A 834 13.56 27.22 -38.36
N LEU A 835 14.71 27.72 -37.92
CA LEU A 835 14.79 28.58 -36.74
C LEU A 835 14.10 29.92 -37.01
N ALA A 836 13.29 30.35 -36.06
CA ALA A 836 12.50 31.58 -36.07
C ALA A 836 12.65 32.33 -34.74
N GLY A 837 13.88 32.38 -34.21
CA GLY A 837 14.21 33.02 -32.93
C GLY A 837 14.87 32.09 -31.91
N ALA A 838 14.70 30.77 -32.07
CA ALA A 838 15.32 29.79 -31.18
C ALA A 838 16.83 29.63 -31.40
N GLU A 839 17.52 29.29 -30.31
CA GLU A 839 18.94 28.96 -30.25
C GLU A 839 19.13 27.44 -30.20
N ILE A 840 20.12 26.90 -30.92
CA ILE A 840 20.47 25.48 -30.86
C ILE A 840 21.23 25.23 -29.55
N VAL A 841 20.75 24.28 -28.75
CA VAL A 841 21.36 23.86 -27.48
C VAL A 841 22.14 22.57 -27.66
N ALA A 842 21.55 21.61 -28.37
CA ALA A 842 22.17 20.34 -28.71
C ALA A 842 21.88 19.97 -30.17
N TRP A 843 22.81 19.25 -30.78
CA TRP A 843 22.76 18.86 -32.19
C TRP A 843 23.28 17.44 -32.39
N ASP A 844 22.85 16.83 -33.49
CA ASP A 844 23.36 15.54 -33.95
C ASP A 844 24.84 15.67 -34.33
N ALA A 845 25.67 14.76 -33.82
CA ALA A 845 27.12 14.91 -33.87
C ALA A 845 27.70 14.86 -35.29
N VAL A 846 27.00 14.21 -36.23
CA VAL A 846 27.47 14.02 -37.61
C VAL A 846 26.83 15.01 -38.56
N THR A 847 25.50 15.16 -38.51
CA THR A 847 24.75 16.00 -39.44
C THR A 847 24.70 17.46 -39.04
N GLY A 848 25.00 17.77 -37.76
CA GLY A 848 24.88 19.12 -37.20
C GLY A 848 23.44 19.62 -37.08
N LYS A 849 22.45 18.76 -37.34
CA LYS A 849 21.03 19.14 -37.25
C LYS A 849 20.62 19.31 -35.79
N PRO A 850 19.74 20.29 -35.48
CA PRO A 850 19.30 20.50 -34.11
C PRO A 850 18.60 19.26 -33.55
N MET A 851 18.88 18.94 -32.28
CA MET A 851 18.15 17.93 -31.49
C MET A 851 17.40 18.56 -30.31
N LEU A 852 17.92 19.69 -29.79
CA LEU A 852 17.27 20.52 -28.80
C LEU A 852 17.53 21.98 -29.13
N VAL A 853 16.46 22.77 -29.14
CA VAL A 853 16.53 24.22 -29.24
C VAL A 853 15.93 24.86 -28.00
N ARG A 854 16.28 26.11 -27.73
CA ARG A 854 15.61 26.93 -26.71
C ARG A 854 15.15 28.26 -27.28
N ASN A 855 14.01 28.74 -26.82
CA ASN A 855 13.47 30.05 -27.19
C ASN A 855 13.05 30.82 -25.94
N LYS A 856 13.34 32.11 -25.91
CA LYS A 856 12.92 33.00 -24.82
C LYS A 856 11.56 33.58 -25.15
N VAL A 857 10.58 33.38 -24.28
CA VAL A 857 9.22 33.92 -24.45
C VAL A 857 8.85 34.67 -23.19
N GLY A 858 8.70 36.00 -23.29
CA GLY A 858 8.50 36.85 -22.12
C GLY A 858 9.64 36.70 -21.11
N LYS A 859 9.31 36.27 -19.88
CA LYS A 859 10.27 36.08 -18.79
C LYS A 859 10.87 34.67 -18.75
N GLY A 860 10.19 33.67 -19.32
CA GLY A 860 10.58 32.26 -19.25
C GLY A 860 11.22 31.73 -20.52
N TRP A 861 11.36 30.41 -20.56
CA TRP A 861 12.05 29.68 -21.63
C TRP A 861 11.28 28.44 -22.07
N VAL A 862 11.30 28.18 -23.37
CA VAL A 862 10.88 26.89 -23.95
C VAL A 862 12.11 26.15 -24.43
N TYR A 863 12.24 24.90 -24.02
CA TYR A 863 13.17 23.92 -24.58
C TYR A 863 12.36 22.94 -25.43
N THR A 864 12.71 22.82 -26.70
CA THR A 864 12.00 21.96 -27.64
C THR A 864 12.92 20.89 -28.21
N PHE A 865 12.60 19.63 -27.95
CA PHE A 865 13.21 18.50 -28.63
C PHE A 865 12.77 18.51 -30.10
N THR A 866 13.71 18.70 -31.02
CA THR A 866 13.46 18.74 -32.47
C THR A 866 13.55 17.34 -33.09
N LEU A 867 12.92 16.38 -32.41
CA LEU A 867 12.83 14.98 -32.79
C LEU A 867 11.53 14.75 -33.55
N TRP A 868 11.54 13.95 -34.61
CA TRP A 868 10.34 13.48 -35.30
C TRP A 868 9.83 12.17 -34.67
N ALA A 869 9.87 12.11 -33.34
CA ALA A 869 9.53 10.98 -32.50
C ALA A 869 9.19 11.50 -31.10
N TYR A 870 8.42 10.75 -30.31
CA TYR A 870 8.19 11.13 -28.92
C TYR A 870 9.50 10.99 -28.12
N PRO A 871 9.69 11.79 -27.05
CA PRO A 871 10.89 11.70 -26.20
C PRO A 871 11.16 10.29 -25.62
N GLY A 872 10.13 9.46 -25.50
CA GLY A 872 10.22 8.08 -25.04
C GLY A 872 10.81 7.09 -26.06
N HIS A 873 11.05 7.47 -27.30
CA HIS A 873 11.65 6.60 -28.32
C HIS A 873 13.04 6.12 -27.89
N GLU A 874 13.31 4.81 -28.00
CA GLU A 874 14.52 4.14 -27.47
C GLU A 874 15.84 4.86 -27.79
N ASP A 875 16.10 5.16 -29.05
CA ASP A 875 17.33 5.85 -29.50
C ASP A 875 17.51 7.25 -28.90
N PHE A 876 16.44 7.90 -28.44
CA PHE A 876 16.46 9.25 -27.88
C PHE A 876 16.37 9.29 -26.35
N GLN A 877 16.03 8.17 -25.68
CA GLN A 877 15.75 8.18 -24.24
C GLN A 877 16.91 8.73 -23.41
N ASN A 878 18.14 8.26 -23.66
CA ASN A 878 19.32 8.73 -22.93
C ASN A 878 19.59 10.23 -23.14
N PHE A 879 19.36 10.73 -24.35
CA PHE A 879 19.47 12.15 -24.66
C PHE A 879 18.39 12.96 -23.95
N CYS A 880 17.14 12.51 -24.00
CA CYS A 880 16.03 13.20 -23.37
C CYS A 880 16.19 13.22 -21.83
N ALA A 881 16.56 12.09 -21.24
CA ALA A 881 16.80 11.97 -19.80
C ALA A 881 17.92 12.90 -19.31
N ALA A 882 19.01 13.04 -20.08
CA ALA A 882 20.09 13.96 -19.77
C ALA A 882 19.61 15.43 -19.64
N TRP A 883 18.73 15.86 -20.55
CA TRP A 883 18.17 17.20 -20.52
C TRP A 883 17.06 17.39 -19.49
N ILE A 884 16.29 16.35 -19.18
CA ILE A 884 15.35 16.38 -18.05
C ILE A 884 16.15 16.56 -16.75
N ALA A 885 17.25 15.83 -16.57
CA ALA A 885 18.10 15.93 -15.38
C ALA A 885 18.77 17.32 -15.25
N ASP A 886 19.31 17.86 -16.35
CA ASP A 886 19.90 19.20 -16.39
C ASP A 886 18.87 20.29 -16.02
N LEU A 887 17.66 20.22 -16.57
CA LEU A 887 16.61 21.19 -16.26
C LEU A 887 16.02 20.99 -14.86
N ALA A 888 15.84 19.75 -14.41
CA ALA A 888 15.40 19.45 -13.05
C ALA A 888 16.40 19.96 -12.00
N GLN A 889 17.71 19.80 -12.26
CA GLN A 889 18.76 20.37 -11.42
C GLN A 889 18.68 21.91 -11.37
N LYS A 890 18.42 22.57 -12.49
CA LYS A 890 18.25 24.03 -12.54
C LYS A 890 16.97 24.53 -11.87
N ALA A 891 15.94 23.68 -11.81
CA ALA A 891 14.68 23.96 -11.14
C ALA A 891 14.71 23.64 -9.64
N GLN A 892 15.82 23.07 -9.12
CA GLN A 892 15.94 22.77 -7.70
C GLN A 892 15.75 24.04 -6.86
N PRO A 893 14.97 23.97 -5.78
CA PRO A 893 14.82 25.08 -4.87
C PRO A 893 16.13 25.40 -4.15
N ALA A 894 16.25 26.64 -3.66
CA ALA A 894 17.41 27.07 -2.90
C ALA A 894 17.64 26.25 -1.61
N VAL A 895 16.57 25.68 -1.05
CA VAL A 895 16.63 24.66 -0.01
C VAL A 895 16.34 23.30 -0.66
N HIS A 896 17.33 22.42 -0.75
CA HIS A 896 17.21 21.09 -1.39
C HIS A 896 18.07 20.04 -0.69
N VAL A 897 17.95 18.79 -1.13
CA VAL A 897 18.70 17.66 -0.58
C VAL A 897 19.52 17.01 -1.67
N ASP A 898 20.84 16.92 -1.44
CA ASP A 898 21.74 16.13 -2.25
C ASP A 898 21.74 14.68 -1.73
N ASP A 899 21.08 13.79 -2.47
CA ASP A 899 21.02 12.36 -2.20
C ASP A 899 21.80 11.57 -3.26
N PRO A 900 23.05 11.16 -2.98
CA PRO A 900 23.85 10.36 -3.92
C PRO A 900 23.31 8.93 -4.10
N SER A 901 22.42 8.46 -3.22
CA SER A 901 21.87 7.10 -3.27
C SER A 901 20.64 6.99 -4.17
N GLY A 902 19.88 8.08 -4.34
CA GLY A 902 18.56 8.07 -4.99
C GLY A 902 17.51 7.28 -4.21
N GLU A 903 17.71 7.08 -2.90
CA GLU A 903 16.86 6.29 -2.02
C GLU A 903 16.16 7.14 -0.94
N VAL A 904 16.32 8.48 -0.95
CA VAL A 904 15.65 9.38 -0.03
C VAL A 904 14.54 10.15 -0.74
N PHE A 905 13.32 9.99 -0.23
CA PHE A 905 12.19 10.84 -0.60
C PHE A 905 12.21 12.09 0.27
N TRP A 906 11.96 13.25 -0.33
CA TRP A 906 11.85 14.49 0.43
C TRP A 906 10.85 15.49 -0.14
N THR A 907 10.18 16.20 0.76
CA THR A 907 9.21 17.28 0.45
C THR A 907 9.60 18.58 1.13
N ARG A 908 9.04 19.68 0.62
CA ARG A 908 9.22 21.02 1.18
C ARG A 908 7.87 21.67 1.46
N TRP A 909 7.72 22.19 2.66
CA TRP A 909 6.56 22.95 3.11
C TRP A 909 6.97 24.36 3.50
N ILE A 910 6.22 25.36 3.04
CA ILE A 910 6.49 26.78 3.32
C ILE A 910 5.47 27.30 4.33
N ASP A 911 5.95 27.68 5.52
CA ASP A 911 5.17 28.18 6.65
C ASP A 911 5.63 29.60 7.00
N GLY A 912 5.02 30.60 6.37
CA GLY A 912 5.48 31.99 6.48
C GLY A 912 6.88 32.18 5.87
N GLU A 913 7.85 32.58 6.70
CA GLU A 913 9.27 32.67 6.30
C GLU A 913 10.04 31.36 6.51
N ASP A 914 9.46 30.39 7.24
CA ASP A 914 10.11 29.13 7.57
C ASP A 914 9.93 28.11 6.44
N THR A 915 10.97 27.30 6.23
CA THR A 915 10.91 26.14 5.33
C THR A 915 11.01 24.87 6.13
N ILE A 916 10.03 23.98 6.00
CA ILE A 916 10.03 22.66 6.62
C ILE A 916 10.38 21.63 5.54
N VAL A 917 11.45 20.86 5.77
CA VAL A 917 11.89 19.76 4.91
C VAL A 917 11.59 18.45 5.61
N MET A 918 10.87 17.55 4.95
CA MET A 918 10.54 16.24 5.47
C MET A 918 11.25 15.15 4.65
N LEU A 919 11.86 14.17 5.31
CA LEU A 919 12.75 13.18 4.71
C LEU A 919 12.34 11.76 5.11
N LEU A 920 12.35 10.84 4.14
CA LEU A 920 12.15 9.39 4.35
C LEU A 920 13.21 8.57 3.62
N ASN A 921 13.79 7.60 4.32
CA ASN A 921 14.58 6.55 3.70
C ASN A 921 13.64 5.52 3.05
N THR A 922 13.64 5.46 1.72
CA THR A 922 12.77 4.55 0.95
C THR A 922 13.35 3.14 0.78
N ASP A 923 14.53 2.87 1.33
CA ASP A 923 15.13 1.53 1.38
C ASP A 923 14.63 0.74 2.59
N TRP A 924 13.43 0.17 2.45
CA TRP A 924 12.77 -0.71 3.43
C TRP A 924 13.37 -2.13 3.52
N THR A 925 14.38 -2.45 2.71
CA THR A 925 14.90 -3.83 2.59
C THR A 925 15.76 -4.28 3.76
N LYS A 926 16.14 -3.36 4.65
CA LYS A 926 16.91 -3.66 5.85
C LYS A 926 16.53 -2.71 6.97
N ARG A 927 16.04 -3.27 8.08
CA ARG A 927 15.63 -2.49 9.26
C ARG A 927 16.77 -1.61 9.78
N GLY A 928 16.47 -0.34 10.01
CA GLY A 928 17.37 0.64 10.62
C GLY A 928 18.64 0.97 9.82
N ASN A 929 18.68 0.66 8.52
CA ASN A 929 19.72 1.17 7.63
C ASN A 929 19.63 2.71 7.52
N GLU A 930 20.73 3.32 7.11
CA GLU A 930 20.86 4.78 7.05
C GLU A 930 21.31 5.24 5.66
N LYS A 931 20.84 6.42 5.25
CA LYS A 931 21.24 7.12 4.03
C LYS A 931 21.87 8.46 4.40
N PRO A 932 23.18 8.65 4.16
CA PRO A 932 23.80 9.94 4.32
C PRO A 932 23.38 10.85 3.15
N VAL A 933 22.82 12.01 3.48
CA VAL A 933 22.44 13.06 2.52
C VAL A 933 22.98 14.41 3.00
N THR A 934 22.97 15.40 2.11
CA THR A 934 23.32 16.78 2.47
C THR A 934 22.11 17.67 2.26
N LEU A 935 21.64 18.33 3.34
CA LEU A 935 20.64 19.39 3.26
C LEU A 935 21.34 20.70 2.89
N CYS A 936 21.03 21.22 1.72
CA CYS A 936 21.57 22.46 1.19
C CYS A 936 20.58 23.61 1.42
N THR A 937 21.10 24.76 1.83
CA THR A 937 20.39 26.03 2.01
C THR A 937 21.16 27.14 1.28
N PRO A 938 20.61 28.36 1.12
CA PRO A 938 21.35 29.47 0.50
C PRO A 938 22.70 29.78 1.18
N ASP A 939 22.78 29.58 2.50
CA ASP A 939 23.91 30.04 3.31
C ASP A 939 24.84 28.90 3.78
N ALA A 940 24.35 27.66 3.81
CA ALA A 940 25.08 26.52 4.37
C ALA A 940 24.60 25.16 3.86
N ALA A 941 25.42 24.13 4.07
CA ALA A 941 25.11 22.73 3.80
C ALA A 941 25.33 21.89 5.07
N TYR A 942 24.39 20.98 5.35
CA TYR A 942 24.34 20.22 6.59
C TYR A 942 24.28 18.72 6.29
N PRO A 943 25.21 17.89 6.84
CA PRO A 943 25.09 16.45 6.72
C PRO A 943 23.91 15.94 7.55
N VAL A 944 23.09 15.10 6.96
CA VAL A 944 21.92 14.48 7.60
C VAL A 944 21.97 12.98 7.34
N SER A 945 21.70 12.16 8.37
CA SER A 945 21.55 10.71 8.21
C SER A 945 20.08 10.36 8.32
N VAL A 946 19.48 9.83 7.25
CA VAL A 946 18.07 9.45 7.21
C VAL A 946 17.95 7.95 7.45
N ARG A 947 17.28 7.54 8.52
CA ARG A 947 17.19 6.15 8.97
C ARG A 947 15.86 5.51 8.57
N GLU A 948 15.85 4.21 8.25
CA GLU A 948 14.60 3.49 7.99
C GLU A 948 13.71 3.42 9.23
N ARG A 949 12.39 3.54 9.00
CA ARG A 949 11.34 3.73 10.04
C ARG A 949 11.50 4.96 10.92
N GLU A 950 12.26 5.94 10.45
CA GLU A 950 12.34 7.25 11.08
C GLU A 950 12.06 8.34 10.05
N ALA A 951 11.07 9.18 10.33
CA ALA A 951 10.83 10.39 9.56
C ALA A 951 11.65 11.53 10.16
N GLN A 952 12.36 12.27 9.32
CA GLN A 952 13.02 13.49 9.77
C GLN A 952 12.27 14.71 9.28
N ILE A 953 11.99 15.63 10.21
CA ILE A 953 11.31 16.88 9.97
C ILE A 953 12.29 17.98 10.39
N ILE A 954 12.74 18.77 9.42
CA ILE A 954 13.74 19.82 9.64
C ILE A 954 13.10 21.16 9.32
N ARG A 955 12.96 22.03 10.32
CA ARG A 955 12.52 23.42 10.15
C ARG A 955 13.74 24.33 10.03
N ILE A 956 13.80 25.05 8.92
CA ILE A 956 14.81 26.05 8.61
C ILE A 956 14.21 27.41 8.92
N LYS A 957 14.76 28.08 9.94
CA LYS A 957 14.41 29.43 10.36
C LYS A 957 15.51 30.40 9.94
N LYS A 958 15.17 31.69 9.95
CA LYS A 958 16.12 32.79 9.67
C LYS A 958 17.40 32.76 10.53
N ASP A 959 17.30 32.29 11.78
CA ASP A 959 18.39 32.30 12.76
C ASP A 959 18.94 30.89 13.12
N GLY A 960 18.53 29.83 12.41
CA GLY A 960 19.04 28.47 12.66
C GLY A 960 18.17 27.31 12.17
N LEU A 961 18.61 26.09 12.46
CA LEU A 961 17.91 24.84 12.16
C LEU A 961 17.30 24.23 13.41
N GLU A 962 16.05 23.77 13.31
CA GLU A 962 15.40 22.91 14.28
C GLU A 962 15.13 21.55 13.62
N THR A 963 15.65 20.48 14.20
CA THR A 963 15.47 19.12 13.68
C THR A 963 14.66 18.30 14.67
N GLU A 964 13.71 17.55 14.12
CA GLU A 964 12.91 16.58 14.83
C GLU A 964 13.00 15.23 14.11
N THR A 965 13.15 14.16 14.88
CA THR A 965 13.17 12.78 14.39
C THR A 965 12.03 12.02 15.01
N VAL A 966 11.22 11.40 14.17
CA VAL A 966 9.99 10.72 14.55
C VAL A 966 10.15 9.25 14.22
N THR A 967 10.03 8.40 15.24
CA THR A 967 9.94 6.94 15.10
C THR A 967 8.51 6.51 15.43
N LEU A 968 7.92 5.67 14.58
CA LEU A 968 6.59 5.11 14.80
C LEU A 968 6.63 3.68 15.33
#